data_AF-A0A163GTH3-F1
#
_entry.id   AF-A0A163GTH3-F1
#
_cell.length_a   1.000
_cell.length_b   1.000
_cell.length_c   1.000
_cell.angle_alpha   90.00
_cell.angle_beta   90.00
_cell.angle_gamma   90.00
#
_symmetry.space_group_name_H-M   'P 1'
#
loop_
_entity.id
_entity.type
_entity.pdbx_description
1 polymer ?
#
loop_
_entity_poly.entity_id
_entity_poly.type
_entity_poly.pdbx_seq_one_letter_code
_entity_poly.pdbx_strand_id
1 'polypeptide(L)'
;MQLVREDWKLFRSIETLCQKAGVHRQFIPLLVVKELVDNALDATGDCELELVDDHSFRVTDNGAGIDPEWIEQYFSINRPMISSKLLRLPSRGALGNGLRVVTGSVIATGGSLTVSTRGQVYRIHPQEDGSSTKEWICTDSHSGTSILVTLGMTVNQDTLSWGKTAIAFTRQGSMFSGFSSPYWYTSEAFYELVNAANMPTDKFLSLFCSSRKAVKILKQFEHESGSLLSTTDQFNFADTEVLMKLMREEIRTTVPQKLGEVGDGFKNLEHSKKVGDFWMASERGKFDASIPVVVEAWTGIHKGNTDSKESDLTICVNKTPVTADVRISTKQATSTLWGGGLYIDVRSRPASFFVNIITPYMPITSDGKAPDLRVMSELIEDAVKRAASKAKKKHQTDLSGGRSEKQIIVDNMEAAIEKTSGGGQYIFSQRQLYYAIRPYIMDAFDGKQPNYTYFCSIITDYEAEYGDIPGMYRDPRGTLYHPHTSEEIPLGTIAVDNYNRPSWTFNKIIFIEKEGYFASLRDVGFPEKYDCALLSSKGYASRAVKDLFDLLGETDEEIQFFCVHDADAAGTKIFETLQEATSARPERKVKVINLGLDPEEAINMDLQVESFESDRRRPVADYVSYRWTEWLQSNRVELNAMTTPEFIEWLEGKMEDYGVGKVIPTEEVLARTFEESAERVIRSQIMRDILDKNSYEKQVEIELNNVRDRMDTAKMNIRNKVSDKLADNPQHRWDAPVIEMANEVINKQ
;
A
#
# COMPACT_ATOMS: atom_id res chain seq x y z
N MET A 1 1.18 -58.53 -24.63
CA MET A 1 0.38 -57.93 -25.71
C MET A 1 0.61 -56.43 -25.68
N GLN A 2 1.14 -55.85 -26.77
CA GLN A 2 1.31 -54.40 -26.89
C GLN A 2 0.19 -53.86 -27.79
N LEU A 3 -0.56 -52.87 -27.32
CA LEU A 3 -1.60 -52.18 -28.09
C LEU A 3 -1.05 -50.83 -28.53
N VAL A 4 -1.09 -50.55 -29.84
CA VAL A 4 -0.60 -49.30 -30.43
C VAL A 4 -1.81 -48.42 -30.77
N ARG A 5 -1.82 -47.19 -30.27
CA ARG A 5 -2.84 -46.18 -30.57
C ARG A 5 -2.16 -44.92 -31.09
N GLU A 6 -2.58 -44.49 -32.29
CA GLU A 6 -2.15 -43.21 -32.85
C GLU A 6 -2.83 -42.05 -32.12
N ASP A 7 -2.11 -40.95 -31.95
CA ASP A 7 -2.53 -39.79 -31.17
C ASP A 7 -3.89 -39.21 -31.62
N TRP A 8 -4.12 -39.16 -32.93
CA TRP A 8 -5.36 -38.60 -33.50
C TRP A 8 -6.62 -39.39 -33.10
N LYS A 9 -6.49 -40.67 -32.73
CA LYS A 9 -7.65 -41.48 -32.28
C LYS A 9 -8.20 -40.98 -30.95
N LEU A 10 -7.50 -40.10 -30.23
CA LEU A 10 -7.99 -39.45 -29.01
C LEU A 10 -9.09 -38.41 -29.31
N PHE A 11 -9.23 -37.94 -30.55
CA PHE A 11 -10.29 -36.99 -30.93
C PHE A 11 -11.65 -37.66 -31.24
N ARG A 12 -11.72 -39.00 -31.28
CA ARG A 12 -12.92 -39.75 -31.70
C ARG A 12 -14.00 -39.92 -30.63
N SER A 13 -13.64 -39.76 -29.36
CA SER A 13 -14.57 -39.94 -28.24
C SER A 13 -14.53 -38.73 -27.33
N ILE A 14 -15.66 -38.39 -26.72
CA ILE A 14 -15.77 -37.19 -25.89
C ILE A 14 -14.82 -37.25 -24.68
N GLU A 15 -14.64 -38.44 -24.09
CA GLU A 15 -13.76 -38.65 -22.93
C GLU A 15 -12.29 -38.36 -23.29
N THR A 16 -11.79 -38.96 -24.37
CA THR A 16 -10.40 -38.75 -24.81
C THR A 16 -10.18 -37.39 -25.45
N LEU A 17 -11.24 -36.80 -26.03
CA LEU A 17 -11.20 -35.43 -26.56
C LEU A 17 -11.01 -34.42 -25.42
N CYS A 18 -11.71 -34.60 -24.29
CA CYS A 18 -11.52 -33.75 -23.10
C CYS A 18 -10.07 -33.79 -22.60
N GLN A 19 -9.43 -34.96 -22.62
CA GLN A 19 -8.01 -35.10 -22.26
C GLN A 19 -7.09 -34.30 -23.21
N LYS A 20 -7.34 -34.37 -24.53
CA LYS A 20 -6.57 -33.61 -25.51
C LYS A 20 -6.86 -32.12 -25.52
N ALA A 21 -8.09 -31.73 -25.22
CA ALA A 21 -8.53 -30.35 -25.13
C ALA A 21 -8.15 -29.69 -23.80
N GLY A 22 -7.91 -30.49 -22.75
CA GLY A 22 -7.60 -30.04 -21.41
C GLY A 22 -8.75 -29.30 -20.71
N VAL A 23 -9.99 -29.64 -21.04
CA VAL A 23 -11.19 -29.03 -20.44
C VAL A 23 -12.19 -30.11 -20.03
N HIS A 24 -13.01 -29.84 -19.01
CA HIS A 24 -14.11 -30.73 -18.64
C HIS A 24 -15.17 -30.80 -19.75
N ARG A 25 -15.90 -31.92 -19.84
CA ARG A 25 -16.90 -32.18 -20.89
C ARG A 25 -17.86 -31.01 -21.13
N GLN A 26 -18.34 -30.37 -20.07
CA GLN A 26 -19.28 -29.25 -20.15
C GLN A 26 -18.73 -28.00 -20.85
N PHE A 27 -17.40 -27.85 -20.92
CA PHE A 27 -16.73 -26.72 -21.56
C PHE A 27 -16.38 -26.98 -23.03
N ILE A 28 -16.63 -28.19 -23.56
CA ILE A 28 -16.34 -28.50 -24.97
C ILE A 28 -17.07 -27.52 -25.91
N PRO A 29 -18.38 -27.26 -25.78
CA PRO A 29 -19.04 -26.26 -26.63
C PRO A 29 -18.40 -24.87 -26.55
N LEU A 30 -18.04 -24.40 -25.34
CA LEU A 30 -17.35 -23.11 -25.15
C LEU A 30 -15.99 -23.07 -25.86
N LEU A 31 -15.24 -24.17 -25.78
CA LEU A 31 -13.94 -24.29 -26.42
C LEU A 31 -14.06 -24.29 -27.96
N VAL A 32 -15.04 -25.01 -28.53
CA VAL A 32 -15.25 -25.04 -29.99
C VAL A 32 -15.58 -23.63 -30.50
N VAL A 33 -16.46 -22.90 -29.82
CA VAL A 33 -16.75 -21.49 -30.13
C VAL A 33 -15.48 -20.66 -30.08
N LYS A 34 -14.71 -20.77 -28.98
CA LYS A 34 -13.45 -20.05 -28.79
C LYS A 34 -12.46 -20.31 -29.93
N GLU A 35 -12.20 -21.56 -30.30
CA GLU A 35 -11.20 -21.88 -31.33
C GLU A 35 -11.59 -21.31 -32.71
N LEU A 36 -12.89 -21.31 -33.06
CA LEU A 36 -13.35 -20.73 -34.33
C LEU A 36 -13.30 -19.20 -34.31
N VAL A 37 -13.74 -18.57 -33.23
CA VAL A 37 -13.67 -17.12 -33.06
C VAL A 37 -12.22 -16.64 -33.06
N ASP A 38 -11.33 -17.33 -32.36
CA ASP A 38 -9.90 -16.99 -32.31
C ASP A 38 -9.27 -17.02 -33.71
N ASN A 39 -9.57 -18.04 -34.52
CA ASN A 39 -9.09 -18.15 -35.90
C ASN A 39 -9.62 -17.01 -36.78
N ALA A 40 -10.90 -16.70 -36.67
CA ALA A 40 -11.54 -15.60 -37.41
C ALA A 40 -10.92 -14.24 -37.05
N LEU A 41 -10.72 -13.97 -35.75
CA LEU A 41 -10.13 -12.74 -35.24
C LEU A 41 -8.65 -12.62 -35.60
N ASP A 42 -7.89 -13.71 -35.59
CA ASP A 42 -6.48 -13.69 -36.04
C ASP A 42 -6.37 -13.43 -37.55
N ALA A 43 -7.35 -13.88 -38.35
CA ALA A 43 -7.34 -13.70 -39.80
C ALA A 43 -7.75 -12.28 -40.25
N THR A 44 -8.67 -11.64 -39.53
CA THR A 44 -9.34 -10.42 -40.03
C THR A 44 -9.43 -9.28 -39.03
N GLY A 45 -9.21 -9.55 -37.74
CA GLY A 45 -9.41 -8.59 -36.66
C GLY A 45 -10.86 -8.39 -36.21
N ASP A 46 -11.85 -8.99 -36.88
CA ASP A 46 -13.26 -8.93 -36.47
C ASP A 46 -14.07 -10.12 -36.98
N CYS A 47 -15.10 -10.53 -36.25
CA CYS A 47 -16.03 -11.56 -36.70
C CYS A 47 -17.40 -11.40 -36.07
N GLU A 48 -18.39 -12.05 -36.69
CA GLU A 48 -19.73 -12.21 -36.17
C GLU A 48 -19.89 -13.60 -35.55
N LEU A 49 -20.57 -13.64 -34.40
CA LEU A 49 -20.86 -14.86 -33.66
C LEU A 49 -22.36 -14.91 -33.37
N GLU A 50 -23.02 -15.95 -33.88
CA GLU A 50 -24.47 -16.12 -33.83
C GLU A 50 -24.85 -17.45 -33.20
N LEU A 51 -25.84 -17.45 -32.29
CA LEU A 51 -26.54 -18.65 -31.85
C LEU A 51 -27.65 -18.95 -32.85
N VAL A 52 -27.58 -20.10 -33.51
CA VAL A 52 -28.55 -20.47 -34.57
C VAL A 52 -29.75 -21.21 -33.96
N ASP A 53 -29.49 -22.14 -33.07
CA ASP A 53 -30.49 -22.91 -32.32
C ASP A 53 -29.88 -23.45 -31.01
N ASP A 54 -30.55 -24.38 -30.33
CA ASP A 54 -30.12 -24.97 -29.06
C ASP A 54 -28.96 -25.97 -29.19
N HIS A 55 -28.46 -26.22 -30.39
CA HIS A 55 -27.35 -27.12 -30.69
C HIS A 55 -26.31 -26.53 -31.66
N SER A 56 -26.60 -25.39 -32.27
CA SER A 56 -25.85 -24.85 -33.39
C SER A 56 -25.46 -23.39 -33.20
N PHE A 57 -24.25 -23.06 -33.65
CA PHE A 57 -23.77 -21.68 -33.70
C PHE A 57 -22.97 -21.44 -34.98
N ARG A 58 -22.84 -20.18 -35.36
CA ARG A 58 -22.13 -19.76 -36.56
C ARG A 58 -21.08 -18.69 -36.24
N VAL A 59 -19.91 -18.84 -36.84
CA VAL A 59 -18.84 -17.83 -36.83
C VAL A 59 -18.61 -17.37 -38.26
N THR A 60 -18.67 -16.07 -38.50
CA THR A 60 -18.50 -15.47 -39.84
C THR A 60 -17.45 -14.37 -39.79
N ASP A 61 -16.46 -14.45 -40.67
CA ASP A 61 -15.46 -13.39 -40.91
C ASP A 61 -15.54 -12.87 -42.35
N ASN A 62 -15.04 -11.66 -42.56
CA ASN A 62 -15.00 -10.99 -43.87
C ASN A 62 -13.61 -11.06 -44.54
N GLY A 63 -12.84 -12.11 -44.26
CA GLY A 63 -11.47 -12.27 -44.74
C GLY A 63 -11.37 -12.73 -46.19
N ALA A 64 -10.18 -13.21 -46.57
CA ALA A 64 -9.92 -13.74 -47.91
C ALA A 64 -10.53 -15.14 -48.16
N GLY A 65 -11.15 -15.74 -47.12
CA GLY A 65 -11.66 -17.09 -47.14
C GLY A 65 -10.55 -18.16 -47.09
N ILE A 66 -10.92 -19.34 -46.60
CA ILE A 66 -10.12 -20.56 -46.72
C ILE A 66 -10.10 -21.00 -48.18
N ASP A 67 -8.92 -21.34 -48.68
CA ASP A 67 -8.80 -21.95 -50.01
C ASP A 67 -9.50 -23.33 -50.02
N PRO A 68 -10.48 -23.55 -50.92
CA PRO A 68 -11.23 -24.79 -50.96
C PRO A 68 -10.37 -26.05 -51.01
N GLU A 69 -9.21 -26.03 -51.66
CA GLU A 69 -8.31 -27.20 -51.76
C GLU A 69 -7.79 -27.66 -50.39
N TRP A 70 -7.68 -26.76 -49.42
CA TRP A 70 -7.11 -27.06 -48.10
C TRP A 70 -8.16 -27.45 -47.06
N ILE A 71 -9.45 -27.33 -47.36
CA ILE A 71 -10.55 -27.60 -46.42
C ILE A 71 -10.45 -29.02 -45.84
N GLU A 72 -10.32 -30.04 -46.69
CA GLU A 72 -10.26 -31.44 -46.28
C GLU A 72 -9.08 -31.69 -45.33
N GLN A 73 -7.92 -31.12 -45.65
CA GLN A 73 -6.74 -31.21 -44.82
C GLN A 73 -6.89 -30.44 -43.50
N TYR A 74 -7.51 -29.26 -43.48
CA TYR A 74 -7.64 -28.45 -42.26
C TYR A 74 -8.58 -29.05 -41.22
N PHE A 75 -9.64 -29.71 -41.67
CA PHE A 75 -10.62 -30.34 -40.80
C PHE A 75 -10.35 -31.81 -40.49
N SER A 76 -9.36 -32.45 -41.14
CA SER A 76 -8.93 -33.81 -40.79
C SER A 76 -8.32 -33.90 -39.39
N ILE A 77 -8.71 -34.88 -38.58
CA ILE A 77 -8.16 -35.10 -37.23
C ILE A 77 -6.85 -35.90 -37.25
N ASN A 78 -6.61 -36.71 -38.28
CA ASN A 78 -5.40 -37.51 -38.46
C ASN A 78 -4.21 -36.74 -39.07
N ARG A 79 -4.40 -35.47 -39.42
CA ARG A 79 -3.34 -34.63 -40.00
C ARG A 79 -2.19 -34.42 -39.02
N PRO A 80 -0.95 -34.24 -39.52
CA PRO A 80 0.17 -33.76 -38.71
C PRO A 80 -0.16 -32.45 -38.01
N MET A 81 0.54 -32.14 -36.92
CA MET A 81 0.41 -30.85 -36.26
C MET A 81 0.89 -29.72 -37.19
N ILE A 82 -0.06 -28.97 -37.74
CA ILE A 82 0.23 -27.79 -38.58
C ILE A 82 -0.04 -26.56 -37.73
N SER A 83 1.01 -25.83 -37.37
CA SER A 83 0.91 -24.64 -36.53
C SER A 83 1.78 -23.52 -37.06
N SER A 84 1.16 -22.39 -37.41
CA SER A 84 1.87 -21.12 -37.63
C SER A 84 2.42 -20.53 -36.33
N LYS A 85 2.08 -21.09 -35.17
CA LYS A 85 2.39 -20.53 -33.84
C LYS A 85 3.82 -20.82 -33.36
N LEU A 86 4.59 -21.64 -34.09
CA LEU A 86 6.04 -21.73 -33.87
C LEU A 86 6.71 -20.38 -34.15
N LEU A 87 6.17 -19.62 -35.11
CA LEU A 87 6.52 -18.21 -35.26
C LEU A 87 5.79 -17.41 -34.17
N ARG A 88 6.51 -17.06 -33.12
CA ARG A 88 6.05 -16.26 -31.98
C ARG A 88 5.61 -14.88 -32.48
N LEU A 89 4.31 -14.63 -32.35
CA LEU A 89 3.61 -13.38 -32.63
C LEU A 89 2.47 -13.27 -31.61
N PRO A 90 2.05 -12.06 -31.21
CA PRO A 90 0.96 -11.87 -30.24
C PRO A 90 -0.40 -12.16 -30.89
N SER A 91 -0.62 -13.44 -31.18
CA SER A 91 -1.79 -14.02 -31.86
C SER A 91 -2.46 -15.05 -30.93
N ARG A 92 -3.70 -15.43 -31.22
CA ARG A 92 -4.48 -16.33 -30.36
C ARG A 92 -4.12 -17.79 -30.60
N GLY A 93 -4.19 -18.61 -29.56
CA GLY A 93 -3.89 -20.04 -29.63
C GLY A 93 -2.39 -20.38 -29.63
N ALA A 94 -2.05 -21.57 -29.12
CA ALA A 94 -0.67 -21.97 -28.85
C ALA A 94 -0.16 -23.20 -29.66
N LEU A 95 -1.06 -24.14 -30.01
CA LEU A 95 -0.67 -25.49 -30.47
C LEU A 95 -1.16 -25.88 -31.88
N GLY A 96 -1.94 -25.04 -32.58
CA GLY A 96 -2.45 -25.39 -33.93
C GLY A 96 -3.48 -26.55 -34.00
N ASN A 97 -3.94 -27.06 -32.85
CA ASN A 97 -4.93 -28.15 -32.78
C ASN A 97 -6.40 -27.71 -32.84
N GLY A 98 -6.68 -26.40 -32.95
CA GLY A 98 -8.05 -25.85 -32.80
C GLY A 98 -9.08 -26.51 -33.71
N LEU A 99 -8.83 -26.56 -35.02
CA LEU A 99 -9.75 -27.19 -35.96
C LEU A 99 -9.88 -28.72 -35.75
N ARG A 100 -8.83 -29.39 -35.26
CA ARG A 100 -8.92 -30.82 -34.88
C ARG A 100 -9.86 -31.02 -33.70
N VAL A 101 -9.86 -30.10 -32.73
CA VAL A 101 -10.81 -30.11 -31.60
C VAL A 101 -12.24 -29.84 -32.10
N VAL A 102 -12.43 -28.91 -33.04
CA VAL A 102 -13.74 -28.64 -33.65
C VAL A 102 -14.29 -29.88 -34.35
N THR A 103 -13.53 -30.47 -35.29
CA THR A 103 -13.96 -31.70 -35.98
C THR A 103 -14.12 -32.86 -35.01
N GLY A 104 -13.19 -33.03 -34.05
CA GLY A 104 -13.28 -34.05 -33.02
C GLY A 104 -14.55 -33.93 -32.17
N SER A 105 -14.97 -32.71 -31.85
CA SER A 105 -16.22 -32.45 -31.11
C SER A 105 -17.44 -32.84 -31.93
N VAL A 106 -17.43 -32.56 -33.23
CA VAL A 106 -18.49 -32.98 -34.17
C VAL A 106 -18.57 -34.50 -34.23
N ILE A 107 -17.43 -35.20 -34.40
CA ILE A 107 -17.37 -36.67 -34.42
C ILE A 107 -17.86 -37.26 -33.09
N ALA A 108 -17.32 -36.77 -31.98
CA ALA A 108 -17.57 -37.32 -30.64
C ALA A 108 -19.00 -37.11 -30.14
N THR A 109 -19.74 -36.16 -30.73
CA THR A 109 -21.12 -35.84 -30.33
C THR A 109 -22.16 -36.19 -31.40
N GLY A 110 -21.74 -36.63 -32.59
CA GLY A 110 -22.67 -36.91 -33.70
C GLY A 110 -23.27 -35.64 -34.33
N GLY A 111 -22.51 -34.54 -34.31
CA GLY A 111 -22.91 -33.25 -34.86
C GLY A 111 -22.72 -33.12 -36.37
N SER A 112 -22.74 -31.88 -36.88
CA SER A 112 -22.43 -31.58 -38.28
C SER A 112 -21.58 -30.31 -38.42
N LEU A 113 -20.87 -30.20 -39.55
CA LEU A 113 -19.97 -29.07 -39.84
C LEU A 113 -20.17 -28.61 -41.29
N THR A 114 -20.44 -27.32 -41.45
CA THR A 114 -20.59 -26.68 -42.77
C THR A 114 -19.67 -25.47 -42.85
N VAL A 115 -18.94 -25.33 -43.95
CA VAL A 115 -17.98 -24.25 -44.21
C VAL A 115 -18.39 -23.54 -45.50
N SER A 116 -18.76 -22.27 -45.39
CA SER A 116 -18.86 -21.33 -46.51
C SER A 116 -17.54 -20.59 -46.65
N THR A 117 -16.97 -20.55 -47.86
CA THR A 117 -15.74 -19.79 -48.15
C THR A 117 -15.65 -19.44 -49.63
N ARG A 118 -15.17 -18.22 -49.95
CA ARG A 118 -14.98 -17.74 -51.33
C ARG A 118 -16.22 -17.95 -52.21
N GLY A 119 -17.41 -17.71 -51.65
CA GLY A 119 -18.70 -17.85 -52.32
C GLY A 119 -19.17 -19.30 -52.55
N GLN A 120 -18.59 -20.28 -51.85
CA GLN A 120 -18.95 -21.70 -51.99
C GLN A 120 -19.20 -22.34 -50.63
N VAL A 121 -20.24 -23.16 -50.52
CA VAL A 121 -20.64 -23.84 -49.29
C VAL A 121 -20.34 -25.32 -49.39
N TYR A 122 -19.67 -25.85 -48.36
CA TYR A 122 -19.27 -27.24 -48.26
C TYR A 122 -19.74 -27.87 -46.95
N ARG A 123 -20.29 -29.08 -47.00
CA ARG A 123 -20.47 -29.94 -45.83
C ARG A 123 -19.20 -30.77 -45.63
N ILE A 124 -18.71 -30.82 -44.40
CA ILE A 124 -17.52 -31.60 -44.06
C ILE A 124 -17.97 -32.94 -43.48
N HIS A 125 -17.45 -34.03 -44.05
CA HIS A 125 -17.76 -35.41 -43.66
C HIS A 125 -16.50 -36.07 -43.09
N PRO A 126 -16.36 -36.16 -41.75
CA PRO A 126 -15.27 -36.88 -41.14
C PRO A 126 -15.34 -38.38 -41.43
N GLN A 127 -14.20 -38.99 -41.72
CA GLN A 127 -14.07 -40.41 -42.05
C GLN A 127 -13.53 -41.24 -40.88
N GLU A 128 -13.71 -42.56 -40.91
CA GLU A 128 -13.28 -43.45 -39.82
C GLU A 128 -11.75 -43.53 -39.65
N ASP A 129 -11.01 -43.27 -40.72
CA ASP A 129 -9.54 -43.18 -40.74
C ASP A 129 -9.00 -41.85 -40.21
N GLY A 130 -9.90 -40.95 -39.80
CA GLY A 130 -9.59 -39.63 -39.25
C GLY A 130 -9.36 -38.54 -40.30
N SER A 131 -9.47 -38.85 -41.59
CA SER A 131 -9.50 -37.85 -42.66
C SER A 131 -10.87 -37.16 -42.71
N SER A 132 -11.03 -36.16 -43.56
CA SER A 132 -12.30 -35.48 -43.81
C SER A 132 -12.46 -35.24 -45.30
N THR A 133 -13.65 -35.50 -45.82
CA THR A 133 -14.03 -35.17 -47.19
C THR A 133 -14.97 -33.97 -47.21
N LYS A 134 -14.99 -33.21 -48.29
CA LYS A 134 -15.94 -32.11 -48.49
C LYS A 134 -16.98 -32.45 -49.56
N GLU A 135 -18.23 -32.15 -49.27
CA GLU A 135 -19.34 -32.21 -50.23
C GLU A 135 -19.76 -30.79 -50.56
N TRP A 136 -19.74 -30.41 -51.84
CA TRP A 136 -20.26 -29.12 -52.28
C TRP A 136 -21.79 -29.09 -52.18
N ILE A 137 -22.35 -28.04 -51.57
CA ILE A 137 -23.80 -27.88 -51.37
C ILE A 137 -24.38 -26.86 -52.34
N CYS A 138 -23.86 -25.63 -52.30
CA CYS A 138 -24.36 -24.51 -53.07
C CYS A 138 -23.32 -23.37 -53.14
N THR A 139 -23.67 -22.31 -53.86
CA THR A 139 -22.95 -21.04 -53.85
C THR A 139 -23.53 -20.08 -52.83
N ASP A 140 -22.67 -19.26 -52.24
CA ASP A 140 -23.00 -18.20 -51.29
C ASP A 140 -22.50 -16.85 -51.85
N SER A 141 -23.18 -15.75 -51.49
CA SER A 141 -22.70 -14.40 -51.80
C SER A 141 -21.52 -13.97 -50.92
N HIS A 142 -21.30 -14.66 -49.79
CA HIS A 142 -20.24 -14.34 -48.84
C HIS A 142 -18.85 -14.74 -49.35
N SER A 143 -17.93 -13.79 -49.43
CA SER A 143 -16.55 -14.04 -49.91
C SER A 143 -15.59 -14.49 -48.82
N GLY A 144 -15.86 -14.15 -47.56
CA GLY A 144 -15.05 -14.55 -46.40
C GLY A 144 -15.33 -15.98 -45.94
N THR A 145 -14.99 -16.33 -44.70
CA THR A 145 -15.30 -17.66 -44.15
C THR A 145 -16.53 -17.58 -43.24
N SER A 146 -17.46 -18.52 -43.38
CA SER A 146 -18.53 -18.75 -42.40
C SER A 146 -18.58 -20.22 -42.03
N ILE A 147 -18.46 -20.54 -40.74
CA ILE A 147 -18.46 -21.90 -40.23
C ILE A 147 -19.68 -22.08 -39.34
N LEU A 148 -20.58 -22.97 -39.77
CA LEU A 148 -21.73 -23.43 -39.00
C LEU A 148 -21.39 -24.77 -38.36
N VAL A 149 -21.47 -24.83 -37.04
CA VAL A 149 -21.26 -26.06 -36.26
C VAL A 149 -22.55 -26.42 -35.56
N THR A 150 -22.98 -27.67 -35.71
CA THR A 150 -24.00 -28.30 -34.88
C THR A 150 -23.33 -29.36 -34.02
N LEU A 151 -23.56 -29.34 -32.71
CA LEU A 151 -23.05 -30.35 -31.78
C LEU A 151 -24.19 -31.21 -31.25
N GLY A 152 -23.92 -32.47 -30.92
CA GLY A 152 -24.86 -33.31 -30.14
C GLY A 152 -24.95 -32.92 -28.65
N MET A 153 -24.46 -31.73 -28.30
CA MET A 153 -24.51 -31.13 -26.97
C MET A 153 -25.24 -29.79 -27.07
N THR A 154 -25.93 -29.38 -26.00
CA THR A 154 -26.66 -28.11 -25.97
C THR A 154 -25.70 -26.92 -26.06
N VAL A 155 -26.07 -25.93 -26.86
CA VAL A 155 -25.41 -24.63 -27.03
C VAL A 155 -26.40 -23.53 -26.64
N ASN A 156 -25.95 -22.56 -25.86
CA ASN A 156 -26.77 -21.45 -25.38
C ASN A 156 -25.99 -20.13 -25.37
N GLN A 157 -26.60 -19.06 -24.87
CA GLN A 157 -25.95 -17.75 -24.81
C GLN A 157 -24.69 -17.73 -23.94
N ASP A 158 -24.65 -18.50 -22.85
CA ASP A 158 -23.47 -18.61 -21.98
C ASP A 158 -22.33 -19.36 -22.67
N THR A 159 -22.66 -20.30 -23.56
CA THR A 159 -21.69 -21.01 -24.40
C THR A 159 -20.91 -20.06 -25.32
N LEU A 160 -21.53 -18.94 -25.71
CA LEU A 160 -20.91 -17.93 -26.56
C LEU A 160 -20.05 -16.91 -25.78
N SER A 161 -20.04 -16.95 -24.45
CA SER A 161 -19.44 -15.93 -23.59
C SER A 161 -17.96 -15.67 -23.91
N TRP A 162 -17.15 -16.73 -24.04
CA TRP A 162 -15.71 -16.58 -24.35
C TRP A 162 -15.48 -15.94 -25.72
N GLY A 163 -16.23 -16.36 -26.73
CA GLY A 163 -16.16 -15.78 -28.08
C GLY A 163 -16.57 -14.32 -28.09
N LYS A 164 -17.66 -13.96 -27.40
CA LYS A 164 -18.12 -12.56 -27.28
C LYS A 164 -17.10 -11.67 -26.58
N THR A 165 -16.49 -12.14 -25.50
CA THR A 165 -15.41 -11.42 -24.81
C THR A 165 -14.22 -11.19 -25.73
N ALA A 166 -13.80 -12.20 -26.48
CA ALA A 166 -12.69 -12.07 -27.42
C ALA A 166 -12.98 -11.06 -28.53
N ILE A 167 -14.18 -11.08 -29.11
CA ILE A 167 -14.63 -10.10 -30.12
C ILE A 167 -14.61 -8.68 -29.52
N ALA A 168 -15.19 -8.50 -28.32
CA ALA A 168 -15.23 -7.20 -27.65
C ALA A 168 -13.82 -6.62 -27.40
N PHE A 169 -12.90 -7.45 -26.89
CA PHE A 169 -11.52 -7.04 -26.61
C PHE A 169 -10.76 -6.71 -27.91
N THR A 170 -11.09 -7.38 -29.01
CA THR A 170 -10.45 -7.14 -30.30
C THR A 170 -10.93 -5.84 -30.92
N ARG A 171 -12.24 -5.59 -30.91
CA ARG A 171 -12.85 -4.38 -31.49
C ARG A 171 -12.42 -3.08 -30.81
N GLN A 172 -12.12 -3.10 -29.52
CA GLN A 172 -11.61 -1.92 -28.81
C GLN A 172 -10.10 -1.73 -28.99
N GLY A 173 -9.37 -2.82 -29.18
CA GLY A 173 -7.92 -2.83 -29.13
C GLY A 173 -7.21 -2.68 -30.47
N SER A 174 -5.89 -2.62 -30.40
CA SER A 174 -4.98 -2.61 -31.56
C SER A 174 -4.32 -3.98 -31.79
N MET A 175 -4.09 -4.33 -33.05
CA MET A 175 -3.37 -5.57 -33.43
C MET A 175 -1.89 -5.27 -33.72
N PHE A 176 -1.03 -6.24 -33.45
CA PHE A 176 0.37 -6.16 -33.82
C PHE A 176 0.54 -6.29 -35.34
N SER A 177 1.30 -5.38 -35.96
CA SER A 177 1.54 -5.35 -37.41
C SER A 177 3.02 -5.42 -37.77
N GLY A 178 3.85 -6.05 -36.94
CA GLY A 178 5.31 -6.11 -37.10
C GLY A 178 5.85 -7.50 -37.42
N PHE A 179 7.19 -7.61 -37.44
CA PHE A 179 7.91 -8.87 -37.59
C PHE A 179 8.03 -9.62 -36.27
N SER A 180 8.30 -10.93 -36.35
CA SER A 180 8.81 -11.69 -35.21
C SER A 180 10.20 -11.17 -34.80
N SER A 181 10.65 -11.48 -33.58
CA SER A 181 11.96 -11.04 -33.05
C SER A 181 12.84 -12.23 -32.65
N PRO A 182 14.14 -12.25 -32.99
CA PRO A 182 15.06 -13.30 -32.54
C PRO A 182 15.27 -13.32 -31.02
N TYR A 183 14.92 -12.23 -30.32
CA TYR A 183 14.96 -12.17 -28.85
C TYR A 183 13.83 -12.95 -28.19
N TRP A 184 12.76 -13.25 -28.92
CA TRP A 184 11.61 -13.95 -28.35
C TRP A 184 11.81 -15.45 -28.24
N TYR A 185 12.96 -15.99 -28.63
CA TYR A 185 13.24 -17.42 -28.67
C TYR A 185 14.44 -17.74 -27.79
N THR A 186 14.44 -18.91 -27.17
CA THR A 186 15.66 -19.54 -26.69
C THR A 186 16.36 -20.21 -27.88
N SER A 187 17.62 -20.62 -27.71
CA SER A 187 18.35 -21.38 -28.72
C SER A 187 17.59 -22.60 -29.26
N GLU A 188 16.98 -23.40 -28.37
CA GLU A 188 16.21 -24.59 -28.73
C GLU A 188 14.94 -24.23 -29.48
N ALA A 189 14.19 -23.24 -28.98
CA ALA A 189 12.95 -22.82 -29.63
C ALA A 189 13.21 -22.24 -31.02
N PHE A 190 14.34 -21.55 -31.21
CA PHE A 190 14.72 -21.02 -32.51
C PHE A 190 15.13 -22.14 -33.49
N TYR A 191 15.90 -23.13 -33.02
CA TYR A 191 16.26 -24.30 -33.82
C TYR A 191 15.03 -25.09 -34.31
N GLU A 192 14.05 -25.31 -33.43
CA GLU A 192 12.80 -25.98 -33.80
C GLU A 192 12.01 -25.18 -34.84
N LEU A 193 11.96 -23.85 -34.70
CA LEU A 193 11.31 -22.99 -35.69
C LEU A 193 11.99 -23.08 -37.07
N VAL A 194 13.33 -23.03 -37.11
CA VAL A 194 14.09 -23.10 -38.37
C VAL A 194 13.80 -24.42 -39.09
N ASN A 195 13.88 -25.54 -38.38
CA ASN A 195 13.61 -26.86 -38.97
C ASN A 195 12.17 -27.04 -39.42
N ALA A 196 11.20 -26.53 -38.65
CA ALA A 196 9.78 -26.66 -38.98
C ALA A 196 9.37 -25.78 -40.19
N ALA A 197 10.10 -24.69 -40.48
CA ALA A 197 9.73 -23.76 -41.55
C ALA A 197 9.85 -24.37 -42.96
N ASN A 198 10.78 -25.31 -43.17
CA ASN A 198 11.06 -25.99 -44.44
C ASN A 198 10.92 -25.06 -45.68
N MET A 199 11.70 -23.98 -45.70
CA MET A 199 11.58 -22.94 -46.74
C MET A 199 12.95 -22.33 -47.11
N PRO A 200 13.05 -21.54 -48.19
CA PRO A 200 14.27 -20.80 -48.50
C PRO A 200 14.70 -19.84 -47.38
N THR A 201 16.00 -19.81 -47.05
CA THR A 201 16.53 -19.06 -45.89
C THR A 201 16.26 -17.54 -45.99
N ASP A 202 16.25 -16.97 -47.19
CA ASP A 202 15.92 -15.56 -47.42
C ASP A 202 14.46 -15.23 -47.10
N LYS A 203 13.55 -16.15 -47.43
CA LYS A 203 12.12 -16.04 -47.08
C LYS A 203 11.91 -16.19 -45.59
N PHE A 204 12.63 -17.10 -44.94
CA PHE A 204 12.61 -17.25 -43.49
C PHE A 204 13.06 -15.97 -42.77
N LEU A 205 14.19 -15.37 -43.16
CA LEU A 205 14.67 -14.12 -42.56
C LEU A 205 13.73 -12.93 -42.77
N SER A 206 12.94 -12.96 -43.84
CA SER A 206 11.91 -11.95 -44.10
C SER A 206 10.75 -11.99 -43.10
N LEU A 207 10.63 -13.03 -42.27
CA LEU A 207 9.69 -13.10 -41.14
C LEU A 207 10.14 -12.25 -39.94
N PHE A 208 11.42 -11.87 -39.89
CA PHE A 208 12.03 -11.16 -38.76
C PHE A 208 12.49 -9.74 -39.12
N CYS A 209 12.75 -9.45 -40.39
CA CYS A 209 13.29 -8.17 -40.81
C CYS A 209 12.98 -7.84 -42.27
N SER A 210 13.32 -6.62 -42.69
CA SER A 210 13.22 -6.21 -44.09
C SER A 210 14.24 -6.92 -44.97
N SER A 211 13.93 -7.06 -46.27
CA SER A 211 14.78 -7.79 -47.23
C SER A 211 16.23 -7.30 -47.27
N ARG A 212 16.47 -5.99 -47.07
CA ARG A 212 17.82 -5.42 -47.00
C ARG A 212 18.64 -5.98 -45.84
N LYS A 213 18.02 -6.15 -44.66
CA LYS A 213 18.68 -6.73 -43.49
C LYS A 213 18.89 -8.23 -43.65
N ALA A 214 17.88 -8.93 -44.19
CA ALA A 214 17.98 -10.36 -44.48
C ALA A 214 19.20 -10.68 -45.36
N VAL A 215 19.41 -9.93 -46.45
CA VAL A 215 20.57 -10.11 -47.33
C VAL A 215 21.91 -9.85 -46.60
N LYS A 216 21.94 -8.87 -45.69
CA LYS A 216 23.15 -8.57 -44.89
C LYS A 216 23.49 -9.73 -43.94
N ILE A 217 22.49 -10.24 -43.23
CA ILE A 217 22.63 -11.37 -42.30
C ILE A 217 23.10 -12.62 -43.05
N LEU A 218 22.52 -12.93 -44.22
CA LEU A 218 22.93 -14.08 -45.04
C LEU A 218 24.40 -14.01 -45.46
N LYS A 219 24.87 -12.83 -45.90
CA LYS A 219 26.27 -12.65 -46.30
C LYS A 219 27.23 -12.82 -45.12
N GLN A 220 26.87 -12.31 -43.95
CA GLN A 220 27.65 -12.52 -42.73
C GLN A 220 27.66 -13.99 -42.31
N PHE A 221 26.51 -14.67 -42.42
CA PHE A 221 26.39 -16.08 -42.11
C PHE A 221 27.27 -16.94 -43.02
N GLU A 222 27.22 -16.73 -44.34
CA GLU A 222 28.08 -17.43 -45.31
C GLU A 222 29.57 -17.23 -45.00
N HIS A 223 29.96 -16.03 -44.58
CA HIS A 223 31.34 -15.72 -44.18
C HIS A 223 31.74 -16.42 -42.86
N GLU A 224 30.87 -16.47 -41.84
CA GLU A 224 31.18 -17.13 -40.56
C GLU A 224 31.11 -18.67 -40.63
N SER A 225 30.18 -19.23 -41.40
CA SER A 225 29.95 -20.67 -41.50
C SER A 225 30.72 -21.36 -42.62
N GLY A 226 31.28 -20.59 -43.57
CA GLY A 226 32.04 -21.11 -44.72
C GLY A 226 31.19 -21.76 -45.81
N SER A 227 29.86 -21.78 -45.68
CA SER A 227 28.94 -22.28 -46.70
C SER A 227 27.59 -21.57 -46.64
N LEU A 228 26.95 -21.38 -47.80
CA LEU A 228 25.59 -20.86 -47.86
C LEU A 228 24.59 -22.00 -47.68
N LEU A 229 23.79 -21.93 -46.61
CA LEU A 229 22.65 -22.82 -46.42
C LEU A 229 21.41 -22.20 -47.05
N SER A 230 20.99 -22.75 -48.19
CA SER A 230 19.94 -22.18 -49.04
C SER A 230 18.52 -22.41 -48.51
N THR A 231 18.32 -23.46 -47.71
CA THR A 231 17.03 -23.85 -47.16
C THR A 231 17.14 -24.14 -45.67
N THR A 232 16.07 -23.92 -44.92
CA THR A 232 16.10 -23.98 -43.45
C THR A 232 16.25 -25.40 -42.88
N ASP A 233 15.89 -26.43 -43.63
CA ASP A 233 16.06 -27.85 -43.27
C ASP A 233 17.53 -28.31 -43.25
N GLN A 234 18.44 -27.50 -43.79
CA GLN A 234 19.88 -27.80 -43.81
C GLN A 234 20.59 -27.38 -42.51
N PHE A 235 19.96 -26.55 -41.68
CA PHE A 235 20.59 -25.97 -40.49
C PHE A 235 20.63 -26.98 -39.34
N ASN A 236 21.82 -27.25 -38.83
CA ASN A 236 21.97 -27.95 -37.55
C ASN A 236 21.91 -26.96 -36.37
N PHE A 237 21.93 -27.47 -35.14
CA PHE A 237 21.83 -26.65 -33.93
C PHE A 237 22.94 -25.59 -33.83
N ALA A 238 24.18 -25.93 -34.16
CA ALA A 238 25.31 -24.99 -34.14
C ALA A 238 25.18 -23.90 -35.21
N ASP A 239 24.66 -24.24 -36.39
CA ASP A 239 24.39 -23.26 -37.45
C ASP A 239 23.31 -22.27 -37.00
N THR A 240 22.25 -22.75 -36.33
CA THR A 240 21.20 -21.87 -35.80
C THR A 240 21.70 -20.93 -34.71
N GLU A 241 22.69 -21.33 -33.91
CA GLU A 241 23.34 -20.45 -32.93
C GLU A 241 24.06 -19.29 -33.62
N VAL A 242 24.81 -19.57 -34.69
CA VAL A 242 25.50 -18.53 -35.48
C VAL A 242 24.47 -17.61 -36.14
N LEU A 243 23.42 -18.16 -36.75
CA LEU A 243 22.37 -17.36 -37.38
C LEU A 243 21.67 -16.46 -36.35
N MET A 244 21.33 -16.99 -35.18
CA MET A 244 20.64 -16.25 -34.12
C MET A 244 21.49 -15.13 -33.55
N LYS A 245 22.80 -15.35 -33.37
CA LYS A 245 23.78 -14.32 -33.00
C LYS A 245 23.73 -13.16 -33.98
N LEU A 246 23.91 -13.44 -35.28
CA LEU A 246 23.91 -12.42 -36.34
C LEU A 246 22.57 -11.68 -36.43
N MET A 247 21.45 -12.39 -36.25
CA MET A 247 20.13 -11.76 -36.20
C MET A 247 20.00 -10.79 -35.01
N ARG A 248 20.49 -11.15 -33.81
CA ARG A 248 20.46 -10.27 -32.63
C ARG A 248 21.39 -9.06 -32.76
N GLU A 249 22.49 -9.17 -33.51
CA GLU A 249 23.37 -8.03 -33.80
C GLU A 249 22.72 -6.99 -34.75
N GLU A 250 21.88 -7.46 -35.69
CA GLU A 250 21.28 -6.60 -36.73
C GLU A 250 19.83 -6.14 -36.43
N ILE A 251 19.10 -6.90 -35.62
CA ILE A 251 17.70 -6.66 -35.28
C ILE A 251 17.61 -6.13 -33.84
N ARG A 252 16.88 -5.03 -33.64
CA ARG A 252 16.68 -4.47 -32.30
C ARG A 252 15.55 -5.19 -31.58
N THR A 253 15.59 -5.21 -30.25
CA THR A 253 14.49 -5.68 -29.42
C THR A 253 13.21 -4.88 -29.69
N THR A 254 12.06 -5.55 -29.57
CA THR A 254 10.75 -4.92 -29.73
C THR A 254 10.31 -4.37 -28.39
N VAL A 255 9.99 -3.07 -28.34
CA VAL A 255 9.44 -2.46 -27.12
C VAL A 255 8.03 -3.00 -26.84
N PRO A 256 7.67 -3.33 -25.59
CA PRO A 256 6.40 -3.98 -25.26
C PRO A 256 5.15 -3.23 -25.76
N GLN A 257 5.18 -1.90 -25.77
CA GLN A 257 4.05 -1.07 -26.21
C GLN A 257 3.66 -1.31 -27.68
N LYS A 258 4.58 -1.84 -28.50
CA LYS A 258 4.28 -2.17 -29.89
C LYS A 258 3.45 -3.43 -30.06
N LEU A 259 3.34 -4.30 -29.03
CA LEU A 259 2.55 -5.53 -29.10
C LEU A 259 1.05 -5.27 -29.29
N GLY A 260 0.60 -4.05 -29.01
CA GLY A 260 -0.80 -3.65 -29.02
C GLY A 260 -1.39 -3.56 -27.62
N GLU A 261 -2.69 -3.30 -27.56
CA GLU A 261 -3.47 -3.20 -26.35
C GLU A 261 -4.95 -3.47 -26.63
N VAL A 262 -5.76 -3.54 -25.58
CA VAL A 262 -7.22 -3.49 -25.61
C VAL A 262 -7.71 -2.07 -25.33
N GLY A 263 -7.11 -1.36 -24.36
CA GLY A 263 -7.44 0.02 -24.04
C GLY A 263 -8.50 0.19 -22.94
N ASP A 264 -8.87 1.43 -22.65
CA ASP A 264 -9.76 1.82 -21.54
C ASP A 264 -11.22 2.00 -21.95
N GLY A 265 -11.64 1.41 -23.08
CA GLY A 265 -12.97 1.60 -23.67
C GLY A 265 -14.14 0.93 -22.93
N PHE A 266 -13.90 0.17 -21.85
CA PHE A 266 -14.96 -0.49 -21.08
C PHE A 266 -15.58 0.46 -20.06
N LYS A 267 -16.87 0.75 -20.22
CA LYS A 267 -17.63 1.60 -19.30
C LYS A 267 -17.73 0.95 -17.92
N ASN A 268 -17.70 1.76 -16.87
CA ASN A 268 -17.82 1.36 -15.46
C ASN A 268 -16.72 0.47 -14.91
N LEU A 269 -15.61 0.32 -15.63
CA LEU A 269 -14.42 -0.37 -15.14
C LEU A 269 -13.25 0.60 -15.07
N GLU A 270 -12.46 0.50 -14.01
CA GLU A 270 -11.23 1.28 -13.88
C GLU A 270 -10.05 0.49 -14.43
N HIS A 271 -9.31 1.11 -15.36
CA HIS A 271 -8.22 0.50 -16.11
C HIS A 271 -6.86 0.79 -15.51
N SER A 272 -5.96 -0.17 -15.63
CA SER A 272 -4.53 -0.02 -15.39
C SER A 272 -3.74 -0.84 -16.41
N LYS A 273 -2.66 -0.26 -16.93
CA LYS A 273 -1.75 -0.89 -17.89
C LYS A 273 -0.35 -0.97 -17.31
N LYS A 274 0.28 -2.12 -17.46
CA LYS A 274 1.66 -2.40 -17.14
C LYS A 274 2.34 -3.06 -18.33
N VAL A 275 3.62 -2.76 -18.47
CA VAL A 275 4.45 -3.28 -19.55
C VAL A 275 5.78 -3.72 -18.96
N GLY A 276 6.36 -4.76 -19.53
CA GLY A 276 7.65 -5.27 -19.11
C GLY A 276 8.09 -6.40 -20.03
N ASP A 277 9.10 -7.13 -19.59
CA ASP A 277 9.61 -8.32 -20.25
C ASP A 277 9.73 -9.44 -19.22
N PHE A 278 9.56 -10.68 -19.65
CA PHE A 278 9.93 -11.85 -18.86
C PHE A 278 11.01 -12.66 -19.58
N TRP A 279 11.77 -13.42 -18.80
CA TRP A 279 12.96 -14.12 -19.26
C TRP A 279 12.75 -15.63 -19.24
N MET A 280 13.29 -16.31 -20.26
CA MET A 280 13.39 -17.77 -20.27
C MET A 280 14.82 -18.18 -20.57
N ALA A 281 15.39 -18.97 -19.68
CA ALA A 281 16.73 -19.51 -19.85
C ALA A 281 16.76 -20.54 -20.99
N SER A 282 17.84 -20.53 -21.74
CA SER A 282 18.22 -21.60 -22.66
C SER A 282 18.86 -22.74 -21.85
N GLU A 283 18.36 -23.96 -22.00
CA GLU A 283 18.82 -25.12 -21.22
C GLU A 283 20.06 -25.78 -21.84
N ARG A 284 20.21 -25.68 -23.17
CA ARG A 284 21.25 -26.35 -23.96
C ARG A 284 22.09 -25.35 -24.76
N GLY A 285 21.48 -24.30 -25.31
CA GLY A 285 22.18 -23.32 -26.14
C GLY A 285 22.64 -22.07 -25.41
N LYS A 286 23.17 -21.08 -26.15
CA LYS A 286 23.79 -19.87 -25.60
C LYS A 286 22.84 -18.69 -25.43
N PHE A 287 21.65 -18.73 -26.02
CA PHE A 287 20.78 -17.56 -26.13
C PHE A 287 19.47 -17.74 -25.37
N ASP A 288 19.34 -17.01 -24.26
CA ASP A 288 18.09 -16.88 -23.52
C ASP A 288 17.05 -16.05 -24.30
N ALA A 289 15.77 -16.24 -23.98
CA ALA A 289 14.69 -15.43 -24.52
C ALA A 289 14.35 -14.25 -23.60
N SER A 290 14.16 -13.08 -24.20
CA SER A 290 13.59 -11.89 -23.57
C SER A 290 12.28 -11.55 -24.27
N ILE A 291 11.17 -11.74 -23.57
CA ILE A 291 9.84 -11.78 -24.18
C ILE A 291 9.01 -10.62 -23.62
N PRO A 292 8.62 -9.64 -24.47
CA PRO A 292 7.82 -8.52 -24.04
C PRO A 292 6.40 -8.95 -23.67
N VAL A 293 5.84 -8.24 -22.70
CA VAL A 293 4.48 -8.45 -22.23
C VAL A 293 3.80 -7.12 -21.94
N VAL A 294 2.54 -7.03 -22.34
CA VAL A 294 1.61 -5.96 -21.94
C VAL A 294 0.54 -6.60 -21.08
N VAL A 295 0.38 -6.10 -19.86
CA VAL A 295 -0.67 -6.53 -18.94
C VAL A 295 -1.64 -5.37 -18.74
N GLU A 296 -2.90 -5.61 -19.03
CA GLU A 296 -3.99 -4.67 -18.76
C GLU A 296 -4.96 -5.30 -17.77
N ALA A 297 -5.39 -4.51 -16.80
CA ALA A 297 -6.38 -4.92 -15.80
C ALA A 297 -7.52 -3.92 -15.73
N TRP A 298 -8.74 -4.43 -15.58
CA TRP A 298 -9.94 -3.65 -15.37
C TRP A 298 -10.65 -4.14 -14.11
N THR A 299 -11.10 -3.21 -13.27
CA THR A 299 -11.85 -3.55 -12.05
C THR A 299 -13.12 -2.72 -11.94
N GLY A 300 -14.25 -3.39 -11.69
CA GLY A 300 -15.54 -2.76 -11.45
C GLY A 300 -16.15 -3.22 -10.13
N ILE A 301 -16.35 -2.31 -9.18
CA ILE A 301 -16.98 -2.64 -7.90
C ILE A 301 -18.48 -2.83 -8.13
N HIS A 302 -19.04 -3.92 -7.59
CA HIS A 302 -20.46 -4.18 -7.67
C HIS A 302 -21.24 -3.17 -6.81
N LYS A 303 -22.22 -2.49 -7.41
CA LYS A 303 -23.11 -1.54 -6.71
C LYS A 303 -24.25 -2.29 -5.99
N GLY A 304 -24.64 -1.83 -4.79
CA GLY A 304 -25.75 -2.39 -3.99
C GLY A 304 -25.27 -3.17 -2.75
N ASN A 305 -26.21 -3.81 -2.03
CA ASN A 305 -25.91 -4.54 -0.80
C ASN A 305 -24.90 -5.69 -1.06
N THR A 306 -23.75 -5.64 -0.39
CA THR A 306 -22.55 -6.43 -0.72
C THR A 306 -22.52 -7.82 -0.10
N ASP A 307 -23.44 -8.14 0.82
CA ASP A 307 -23.48 -9.44 1.51
C ASP A 307 -23.87 -10.60 0.58
N SER A 308 -24.30 -10.32 -0.66
CA SER A 308 -24.84 -11.33 -1.58
C SER A 308 -24.18 -11.37 -2.96
N LYS A 309 -23.05 -10.69 -3.18
CA LYS A 309 -22.37 -10.68 -4.49
C LYS A 309 -20.98 -11.29 -4.40
N GLU A 310 -20.73 -12.32 -5.20
CA GLU A 310 -19.42 -12.93 -5.37
C GLU A 310 -18.59 -12.14 -6.37
N SER A 311 -17.27 -12.08 -6.17
CA SER A 311 -16.37 -11.52 -7.19
C SER A 311 -16.21 -12.47 -8.36
N ASP A 312 -15.91 -11.91 -9.54
CA ASP A 312 -15.64 -12.66 -10.75
C ASP A 312 -14.27 -12.30 -11.33
N LEU A 313 -13.63 -13.27 -11.99
CA LEU A 313 -12.30 -13.13 -12.58
C LEU A 313 -12.29 -13.71 -13.99
N THR A 314 -11.91 -12.88 -14.95
CA THR A 314 -11.63 -13.31 -16.33
C THR A 314 -10.19 -12.98 -16.67
N ILE A 315 -9.39 -14.00 -16.99
CA ILE A 315 -8.04 -13.82 -17.52
C ILE A 315 -8.04 -14.14 -19.01
N CYS A 316 -7.50 -13.21 -19.80
CA CYS A 316 -7.33 -13.32 -21.24
C CYS A 316 -5.85 -13.32 -21.59
N VAL A 317 -5.47 -14.11 -22.59
CA VAL A 317 -4.15 -14.06 -23.22
C VAL A 317 -4.35 -13.76 -24.69
N ASN A 318 -3.64 -12.77 -25.22
CA ASN A 318 -3.80 -12.24 -26.58
C ASN A 318 -5.27 -11.99 -26.93
N LYS A 319 -6.00 -11.34 -26.00
CA LYS A 319 -7.42 -10.95 -26.14
C LYS A 319 -8.41 -12.11 -26.21
N THR A 320 -8.04 -13.31 -25.78
CA THR A 320 -8.98 -14.45 -25.67
C THR A 320 -8.96 -15.05 -24.27
N PRO A 321 -10.11 -15.38 -23.66
CA PRO A 321 -10.17 -15.99 -22.33
C PRO A 321 -9.36 -17.29 -22.25
N VAL A 322 -8.70 -17.52 -21.12
CA VAL A 322 -7.94 -18.76 -20.88
C VAL A 322 -8.88 -19.88 -20.44
N THR A 323 -8.53 -21.11 -20.78
CA THR A 323 -9.27 -22.32 -20.40
C THR A 323 -8.90 -22.85 -19.01
N ALA A 324 -7.89 -22.25 -18.37
CA ALA A 324 -7.40 -22.67 -17.06
C ALA A 324 -8.34 -22.25 -15.92
N ASP A 325 -8.41 -23.09 -14.89
CA ASP A 325 -9.10 -22.79 -13.64
C ASP A 325 -8.35 -21.67 -12.88
N VAL A 326 -8.82 -20.44 -13.07
CA VAL A 326 -8.47 -19.28 -12.26
C VAL A 326 -9.63 -18.96 -11.34
N ARG A 327 -9.34 -18.70 -10.07
CA ARG A 327 -10.33 -18.55 -9.03
C ARG A 327 -10.16 -17.24 -8.30
N ILE A 328 -11.27 -16.76 -7.77
CA ILE A 328 -11.33 -15.57 -6.94
C ILE A 328 -12.24 -15.83 -5.76
N SER A 329 -11.91 -15.26 -4.62
CA SER A 329 -12.75 -15.26 -3.42
C SER A 329 -12.57 -13.94 -2.71
N THR A 330 -13.67 -13.43 -2.14
CA THR A 330 -13.66 -12.18 -1.40
C THR A 330 -14.08 -12.42 0.03
N LYS A 331 -13.20 -12.07 0.96
CA LYS A 331 -13.45 -12.15 2.40
C LYS A 331 -12.98 -10.87 3.08
N GLN A 332 -13.80 -10.30 3.96
CA GLN A 332 -13.46 -9.11 4.76
C GLN A 332 -12.81 -7.98 3.95
N ALA A 333 -13.44 -7.60 2.82
CA ALA A 333 -12.96 -6.56 1.91
C ALA A 333 -11.56 -6.80 1.30
N THR A 334 -11.17 -8.07 1.18
CA THR A 334 -9.99 -8.51 0.44
C THR A 334 -10.42 -9.58 -0.56
N SER A 335 -10.05 -9.39 -1.83
CA SER A 335 -10.25 -10.34 -2.91
C SER A 335 -8.93 -11.02 -3.21
N THR A 336 -8.89 -12.33 -3.05
CA THR A 336 -7.73 -13.18 -3.33
C THR A 336 -7.94 -13.84 -4.67
N LEU A 337 -7.00 -13.65 -5.60
CA LEU A 337 -6.99 -14.26 -6.93
C LEU A 337 -5.93 -15.34 -6.96
N TRP A 338 -6.26 -16.56 -7.40
CA TRP A 338 -5.29 -17.65 -7.49
C TRP A 338 -5.55 -18.59 -8.67
N GLY A 339 -4.51 -19.29 -9.11
CA GLY A 339 -4.55 -20.21 -10.26
C GLY A 339 -3.56 -19.83 -11.36
N GLY A 340 -3.16 -20.79 -12.20
CA GLY A 340 -2.12 -20.57 -13.22
C GLY A 340 -0.77 -20.14 -12.64
N GLY A 341 -0.52 -20.42 -11.36
CA GLY A 341 0.67 -19.97 -10.62
C GLY A 341 0.60 -18.56 -10.05
N LEU A 342 -0.58 -17.91 -10.06
CA LEU A 342 -0.83 -16.67 -9.33
C LEU A 342 -1.33 -16.93 -7.91
N TYR A 343 -0.98 -16.02 -7.01
CA TYR A 343 -1.60 -15.83 -5.70
C TYR A 343 -1.50 -14.34 -5.34
N ILE A 344 -2.60 -13.59 -5.51
CA ILE A 344 -2.61 -12.13 -5.40
C ILE A 344 -3.72 -11.68 -4.45
N ASP A 345 -3.37 -10.94 -3.41
CA ASP A 345 -4.33 -10.30 -2.50
C ASP A 345 -4.56 -8.84 -2.87
N VAL A 346 -5.84 -8.48 -3.04
CA VAL A 346 -6.28 -7.15 -3.45
C VAL A 346 -7.33 -6.64 -2.46
N ARG A 347 -7.06 -5.51 -1.81
CA ARG A 347 -8.07 -4.86 -0.94
C ARG A 347 -9.22 -4.31 -1.77
N SER A 348 -10.30 -5.07 -1.87
CA SER A 348 -11.50 -4.74 -2.63
C SER A 348 -12.73 -5.40 -2.01
N ARG A 349 -13.86 -4.68 -2.07
CA ARG A 349 -15.20 -5.26 -1.95
C ARG A 349 -15.48 -6.18 -3.16
N PRO A 350 -16.56 -6.98 -3.16
CA PRO A 350 -16.93 -7.78 -4.32
C PRO A 350 -16.93 -6.97 -5.61
N ALA A 351 -16.21 -7.47 -6.61
CA ALA A 351 -15.92 -6.75 -7.84
C ALA A 351 -15.68 -7.72 -9.00
N SER A 352 -15.87 -7.21 -10.22
CA SER A 352 -15.48 -7.89 -11.44
C SER A 352 -14.05 -7.53 -11.80
N PHE A 353 -13.22 -8.54 -12.04
CA PHE A 353 -11.82 -8.40 -12.43
C PHE A 353 -11.59 -8.98 -13.82
N PHE A 354 -11.06 -8.16 -14.71
CA PHE A 354 -10.60 -8.60 -16.03
C PHE A 354 -9.11 -8.34 -16.13
N VAL A 355 -8.35 -9.33 -16.61
CA VAL A 355 -6.92 -9.21 -16.89
C VAL A 355 -6.69 -9.66 -18.33
N ASN A 356 -6.01 -8.85 -19.13
CA ASN A 356 -5.56 -9.24 -20.46
C ASN A 356 -4.05 -9.16 -20.53
N ILE A 357 -3.44 -10.22 -21.06
CA ILE A 357 -2.00 -10.34 -21.24
C ILE A 357 -1.74 -10.44 -22.73
N ILE A 358 -1.00 -9.49 -23.30
CA ILE A 358 -0.54 -9.56 -24.69
C ILE A 358 0.94 -9.90 -24.68
N THR A 359 1.30 -11.01 -25.31
CA THR A 359 2.68 -11.47 -25.43
C THR A 359 2.85 -12.33 -26.68
N PRO A 360 4.00 -12.25 -27.39
CA PRO A 360 4.25 -13.09 -28.55
C PRO A 360 4.44 -14.57 -28.20
N TYR A 361 4.66 -14.90 -26.93
CA TYR A 361 4.75 -16.27 -26.46
C TYR A 361 4.26 -16.38 -25.02
N MET A 362 3.29 -17.26 -24.79
CA MET A 362 2.80 -17.59 -23.45
C MET A 362 3.25 -19.02 -23.10
N PRO A 363 4.09 -19.20 -22.06
CA PRO A 363 4.43 -20.53 -21.58
C PRO A 363 3.16 -21.27 -21.11
N ILE A 364 3.07 -22.57 -21.39
CA ILE A 364 1.93 -23.41 -21.02
C ILE A 364 2.36 -24.50 -20.05
N THR A 365 1.48 -24.86 -19.13
CA THR A 365 1.71 -25.91 -18.12
C THR A 365 1.22 -27.28 -18.55
N SER A 366 0.39 -27.36 -19.58
CA SER A 366 -0.17 -28.60 -20.13
C SER A 366 -0.61 -28.44 -21.58
N ASP A 367 -0.85 -29.57 -22.26
CA ASP A 367 -1.44 -29.62 -23.60
C ASP A 367 -2.82 -28.94 -23.68
N GLY A 368 -3.50 -28.76 -22.55
CA GLY A 368 -4.74 -28.01 -22.40
C GLY A 368 -4.61 -26.49 -22.58
N LYS A 369 -3.42 -25.99 -22.95
CA LYS A 369 -3.09 -24.57 -23.14
C LYS A 369 -3.24 -23.72 -21.88
N ALA A 370 -3.22 -24.33 -20.69
CA ALA A 370 -3.28 -23.60 -19.43
C ALA A 370 -2.00 -22.75 -19.28
N PRO A 371 -2.10 -21.41 -19.19
CA PRO A 371 -0.94 -20.53 -19.14
C PRO A 371 -0.18 -20.69 -17.82
N ASP A 372 1.14 -20.54 -17.88
CA ASP A 372 1.99 -20.34 -16.71
C ASP A 372 2.17 -18.83 -16.46
N LEU A 373 1.44 -18.30 -15.49
CA LEU A 373 1.43 -16.88 -15.17
C LEU A 373 2.53 -16.49 -14.17
N ARG A 374 3.31 -17.44 -13.64
CA ARG A 374 4.36 -17.19 -12.62
C ARG A 374 5.41 -16.20 -13.10
N VAL A 375 5.80 -16.31 -14.37
CA VAL A 375 6.86 -15.49 -14.98
C VAL A 375 6.48 -14.01 -15.11
N MET A 376 5.21 -13.67 -14.89
CA MET A 376 4.66 -12.32 -15.05
C MET A 376 3.73 -11.94 -13.89
N SER A 377 3.82 -12.63 -12.76
CA SER A 377 2.95 -12.44 -11.59
C SER A 377 3.03 -11.03 -11.03
N GLU A 378 4.23 -10.46 -10.91
CA GLU A 378 4.45 -9.10 -10.40
C GLU A 378 3.78 -8.03 -11.27
N LEU A 379 3.88 -8.17 -12.60
CA LEU A 379 3.24 -7.24 -13.54
C LEU A 379 1.71 -7.33 -13.47
N ILE A 380 1.17 -8.54 -13.33
CA ILE A 380 -0.27 -8.78 -13.13
C ILE A 380 -0.72 -8.18 -11.80
N GLU A 381 0.01 -8.43 -10.73
CA GLU A 381 -0.29 -7.92 -9.40
C GLU A 381 -0.33 -6.39 -9.37
N ASP A 382 0.69 -5.72 -9.92
CA ASP A 382 0.72 -4.24 -9.95
C ASP A 382 -0.40 -3.67 -10.84
N ALA A 383 -0.70 -4.31 -11.98
CA ALA A 383 -1.81 -3.90 -12.83
C ALA A 383 -3.16 -4.01 -12.10
N VAL A 384 -3.45 -5.16 -11.49
CA VAL A 384 -4.71 -5.43 -10.78
C VAL A 384 -4.85 -4.54 -9.55
N LYS A 385 -3.81 -4.42 -8.71
CA LYS A 385 -3.86 -3.59 -7.49
C LYS A 385 -4.11 -2.12 -7.83
N ARG A 386 -3.54 -1.60 -8.91
CA ARG A 386 -3.79 -0.23 -9.38
C ARG A 386 -5.21 -0.05 -9.92
N ALA A 387 -5.71 -0.97 -10.74
CA ALA A 387 -7.08 -0.95 -11.25
C ALA A 387 -8.09 -0.97 -10.10
N ALA A 388 -7.92 -1.88 -9.13
CA ALA A 388 -8.77 -1.97 -7.95
C ALA A 388 -8.70 -0.72 -7.05
N SER A 389 -7.50 -0.14 -6.89
CA SER A 389 -7.34 1.11 -6.12
C SER A 389 -8.07 2.29 -6.76
N LYS A 390 -8.02 2.40 -8.10
CA LYS A 390 -8.80 3.41 -8.84
C LYS A 390 -10.30 3.17 -8.68
N ALA A 391 -10.75 1.91 -8.81
CA ALA A 391 -12.16 1.54 -8.65
C ALA A 391 -12.67 1.88 -7.24
N LYS A 392 -11.88 1.58 -6.21
CA LYS A 392 -12.16 1.93 -4.82
C LYS A 392 -12.28 3.44 -4.63
N LYS A 393 -11.34 4.22 -5.18
CA LYS A 393 -11.36 5.69 -5.07
C LYS A 393 -12.62 6.26 -5.73
N LYS A 394 -12.95 5.83 -6.95
CA LYS A 394 -14.16 6.26 -7.65
C LYS A 394 -15.43 5.91 -6.90
N HIS A 395 -15.52 4.69 -6.38
CA HIS A 395 -16.67 4.27 -5.57
C HIS A 395 -16.82 5.11 -4.30
N GLN A 396 -15.72 5.45 -3.61
CA GLN A 396 -15.75 6.36 -2.47
C GLN A 396 -16.22 7.77 -2.85
N THR A 397 -15.78 8.29 -4.00
CA THR A 397 -16.23 9.58 -4.54
C THR A 397 -17.72 9.55 -4.91
N ASP A 398 -18.22 8.46 -5.48
CA ASP A 398 -19.64 8.28 -5.80
C ASP A 398 -20.49 8.27 -4.52
N LEU A 399 -20.04 7.58 -3.46
CA LEU A 399 -20.73 7.50 -2.16
C LEU A 399 -20.84 8.87 -1.48
N SER A 400 -19.77 9.65 -1.47
CA SER A 400 -19.75 10.96 -0.80
C SER A 400 -20.41 12.09 -1.62
N GLY A 401 -20.92 11.78 -2.82
CA GLY A 401 -21.44 12.78 -3.75
C GLY A 401 -20.37 13.74 -4.26
N GLY A 402 -19.12 13.28 -4.37
CA GLY A 402 -17.98 14.08 -4.81
C GLY A 402 -17.22 14.82 -3.71
N ARG A 403 -17.69 14.75 -2.45
CA ARG A 403 -17.05 15.46 -1.32
C ARG A 403 -15.86 14.69 -0.77
N SER A 404 -14.79 15.39 -0.42
CA SER A 404 -13.63 14.80 0.25
C SER A 404 -13.88 14.62 1.74
N GLU A 405 -13.09 13.77 2.41
CA GLU A 405 -13.13 13.63 3.87
C GLU A 405 -12.83 14.97 4.56
N LYS A 406 -11.87 15.75 4.05
CA LYS A 406 -11.58 17.11 4.52
C LYS A 406 -12.80 18.02 4.39
N GLN A 407 -13.51 18.00 3.26
CA GLN A 407 -14.69 18.83 3.06
C GLN A 407 -15.80 18.47 4.05
N ILE A 408 -16.06 17.18 4.25
CA ILE A 408 -17.07 16.72 5.22
C ILE A 408 -16.70 17.14 6.65
N ILE A 409 -15.42 17.08 7.01
CA ILE A 409 -14.94 17.53 8.33
C ILE A 409 -15.18 19.03 8.51
N VAL A 410 -14.80 19.85 7.52
CA VAL A 410 -14.93 21.32 7.57
C VAL A 410 -16.41 21.74 7.56
N ASP A 411 -17.23 21.17 6.67
CA ASP A 411 -18.66 21.48 6.54
C ASP A 411 -19.44 21.20 7.85
N ASN A 412 -19.00 20.21 8.63
CA ASN A 412 -19.65 19.81 9.88
C ASN A 412 -18.91 20.30 11.14
N MET A 413 -17.91 21.16 10.99
CA MET A 413 -17.07 21.62 12.10
C MET A 413 -17.89 22.43 13.12
N GLU A 414 -18.68 23.40 12.66
CA GLU A 414 -19.50 24.25 13.54
C GLU A 414 -20.50 23.43 14.35
N ALA A 415 -21.24 22.54 13.68
CA ALA A 415 -22.21 21.65 14.35
C ALA A 415 -21.54 20.69 15.34
N ALA A 416 -20.33 20.23 15.03
CA ALA A 416 -19.55 19.39 15.94
C ALA A 416 -19.09 20.18 17.18
N ILE A 417 -18.59 21.40 17.00
CA ILE A 417 -18.18 22.31 18.10
C ILE A 417 -19.37 22.66 18.99
N GLU A 418 -20.51 23.00 18.41
CA GLU A 418 -21.73 23.32 19.16
C GLU A 418 -22.16 22.14 20.04
N LYS A 419 -22.14 20.92 19.47
CA LYS A 419 -22.46 19.68 20.18
C LYS A 419 -21.48 19.36 21.31
N THR A 420 -20.18 19.57 21.12
CA THR A 420 -19.17 19.25 22.14
C THR A 420 -19.02 20.30 23.23
N SER A 421 -19.21 21.58 22.88
CA SER A 421 -19.11 22.70 23.83
C SER A 421 -20.41 22.98 24.60
N GLY A 422 -21.52 22.36 24.20
CA GLY A 422 -22.84 22.66 24.77
C GLY A 422 -23.26 24.12 24.53
N GLY A 423 -23.00 24.65 23.33
CA GLY A 423 -23.27 26.06 22.99
C GLY A 423 -22.24 27.04 23.59
N GLY A 424 -20.99 26.62 23.75
CA GLY A 424 -19.90 27.44 24.28
C GLY A 424 -19.83 27.52 25.82
N GLN A 425 -20.65 26.76 26.54
CA GLN A 425 -20.67 26.77 28.01
C GLN A 425 -19.55 25.93 28.64
N TYR A 426 -19.04 24.93 27.92
CA TYR A 426 -18.06 23.99 28.44
C TYR A 426 -16.85 23.88 27.50
N ILE A 427 -15.68 23.71 28.12
CA ILE A 427 -14.46 23.32 27.42
C ILE A 427 -14.53 21.85 26.97
N PHE A 428 -13.89 21.51 25.86
CA PHE A 428 -13.91 20.16 25.30
C PHE A 428 -12.57 19.76 24.69
N SER A 429 -12.29 18.46 24.60
CA SER A 429 -11.03 17.96 24.06
C SER A 429 -11.07 17.75 22.54
N GLN A 430 -9.90 17.81 21.89
CA GLN A 430 -9.76 17.46 20.47
C GLN A 430 -10.29 16.03 20.15
N ARG A 431 -10.22 15.09 21.10
CA ARG A 431 -10.80 13.75 20.94
C ARG A 431 -12.33 13.76 20.96
N GLN A 432 -12.94 14.58 21.82
CA GLN A 432 -14.40 14.72 21.83
C GLN A 432 -14.88 15.28 20.48
N LEU A 433 -14.16 16.26 19.91
CA LEU A 433 -14.45 16.79 18.59
C LEU A 433 -14.33 15.71 17.48
N TYR A 434 -13.30 14.86 17.53
CA TYR A 434 -13.17 13.71 16.63
C TYR A 434 -14.39 12.77 16.70
N TYR A 435 -14.86 12.45 17.90
CA TYR A 435 -16.04 11.60 18.07
C TYR A 435 -17.35 12.26 17.63
N ALA A 436 -17.45 13.58 17.72
CA ALA A 436 -18.59 14.33 17.18
C ALA A 436 -18.62 14.33 15.65
N ILE A 437 -17.45 14.34 15.00
CA ILE A 437 -17.30 14.37 13.53
C ILE A 437 -17.40 12.98 12.89
N ARG A 438 -16.95 11.95 13.60
CA ARG A 438 -16.92 10.55 13.13
C ARG A 438 -18.23 10.05 12.50
N PRO A 439 -19.43 10.31 13.05
CA PRO A 439 -20.69 9.89 12.45
C PRO A 439 -20.92 10.43 11.03
N TYR A 440 -20.54 11.69 10.75
CA TYR A 440 -20.73 12.30 9.42
C TYR A 440 -19.85 11.62 8.36
N ILE A 441 -18.64 11.21 8.74
CA ILE A 441 -17.74 10.46 7.84
C ILE A 441 -18.26 9.03 7.63
N MET A 442 -18.76 8.39 8.68
CA MET A 442 -19.35 7.06 8.57
C MET A 442 -20.60 7.06 7.67
N ASP A 443 -21.44 8.09 7.77
CA ASP A 443 -22.62 8.25 6.92
C ASP A 443 -22.23 8.51 5.45
N ALA A 444 -21.31 9.43 5.20
CA ALA A 444 -20.89 9.80 3.84
C ALA A 444 -20.07 8.72 3.10
N PHE A 445 -19.46 7.77 3.82
CA PHE A 445 -18.57 6.76 3.25
C PHE A 445 -18.93 5.33 3.67
N ASP A 446 -20.21 5.06 3.95
CA ASP A 446 -20.74 3.71 4.20
C ASP A 446 -19.94 2.92 5.27
N GLY A 447 -19.85 3.52 6.46
CA GLY A 447 -19.23 2.93 7.65
C GLY A 447 -17.70 3.08 7.74
N LYS A 448 -17.06 3.82 6.84
CA LYS A 448 -15.61 4.11 6.90
C LYS A 448 -15.26 4.79 8.23
N GLN A 449 -14.26 4.25 8.93
CA GLN A 449 -13.70 4.85 10.13
C GLN A 449 -12.66 5.93 9.77
N PRO A 450 -12.79 7.18 10.26
CA PRO A 450 -11.81 8.23 10.03
C PRO A 450 -10.50 7.95 10.76
N ASN A 451 -9.37 8.27 10.11
CA ASN A 451 -8.06 8.16 10.74
C ASN A 451 -7.81 9.35 11.67
N TYR A 452 -7.48 9.08 12.93
CA TYR A 452 -7.29 10.13 13.94
C TYR A 452 -6.11 11.07 13.62
N THR A 453 -4.98 10.54 13.14
CA THR A 453 -3.81 11.35 12.76
C THR A 453 -4.12 12.29 11.61
N TYR A 454 -4.84 11.79 10.58
CA TYR A 454 -5.29 12.61 9.47
C TYR A 454 -6.29 13.69 9.90
N PHE A 455 -7.21 13.35 10.81
CA PHE A 455 -8.09 14.32 11.44
C PHE A 455 -7.31 15.41 12.18
N CYS A 456 -6.31 15.06 13.00
CA CYS A 456 -5.46 16.04 13.67
C CYS A 456 -4.78 17.00 12.69
N SER A 457 -4.27 16.51 11.55
CA SER A 457 -3.67 17.40 10.54
C SER A 457 -4.68 18.37 9.94
N ILE A 458 -5.93 17.94 9.72
CA ILE A 458 -6.99 18.81 9.20
C ILE A 458 -7.36 19.89 10.22
N ILE A 459 -7.40 19.56 11.52
CA ILE A 459 -7.63 20.56 12.57
C ILE A 459 -6.49 21.59 12.62
N THR A 460 -5.24 21.16 12.47
CA THR A 460 -4.10 22.10 12.40
C THR A 460 -4.21 23.03 11.20
N ASP A 461 -4.54 22.50 10.02
CA ASP A 461 -4.78 23.32 8.82
C ASP A 461 -5.93 24.32 9.05
N TYR A 462 -7.01 23.86 9.68
CA TYR A 462 -8.19 24.67 9.98
C TYR A 462 -7.86 25.82 10.95
N GLU A 463 -7.14 25.57 12.04
CA GLU A 463 -6.73 26.62 12.98
C GLU A 463 -5.77 27.64 12.32
N ALA A 464 -4.91 27.18 11.40
CA ALA A 464 -4.01 28.08 10.66
C ALA A 464 -4.76 29.04 9.72
N GLU A 465 -5.91 28.63 9.21
CA GLU A 465 -6.72 29.41 8.26
C GLU A 465 -7.80 30.25 8.95
N TYR A 466 -8.43 29.73 10.01
CA TYR A 466 -9.61 30.33 10.67
C TYR A 466 -9.35 30.80 12.12
N GLY A 467 -8.16 30.55 12.67
CA GLY A 467 -7.81 30.86 14.07
C GLY A 467 -8.11 29.70 15.03
N ASP A 468 -7.66 29.84 16.28
CA ASP A 468 -7.81 28.79 17.29
C ASP A 468 -9.29 28.52 17.63
N ILE A 469 -9.65 27.25 17.88
CA ILE A 469 -11.03 26.84 18.17
C ILE A 469 -11.38 27.18 19.63
N PRO A 470 -12.37 28.07 19.89
CA PRO A 470 -12.70 28.49 21.26
C PRO A 470 -13.16 27.32 22.13
N GLY A 471 -12.63 27.24 23.36
CA GLY A 471 -13.00 26.21 24.34
C GLY A 471 -12.42 24.82 24.06
N MET A 472 -11.70 24.63 22.95
CA MET A 472 -11.04 23.36 22.65
C MET A 472 -9.68 23.28 23.37
N TYR A 473 -9.52 22.27 24.21
CA TYR A 473 -8.21 21.92 24.79
C TYR A 473 -7.67 20.62 24.18
N ARG A 474 -6.36 20.41 24.32
CA ARG A 474 -5.68 19.18 23.90
C ARG A 474 -5.22 18.42 25.13
N ASP A 475 -5.29 17.09 25.06
CA ASP A 475 -4.77 16.25 26.14
C ASP A 475 -3.28 16.58 26.39
N PRO A 476 -2.83 16.68 27.65
CA PRO A 476 -1.44 16.96 27.96
C PRO A 476 -0.51 15.95 27.28
N ARG A 477 0.54 16.44 26.62
CA ARG A 477 1.48 15.58 25.87
C ARG A 477 2.85 15.44 26.54
N GLY A 478 3.01 15.97 27.75
CA GLY A 478 4.26 15.93 28.48
C GLY A 478 4.14 16.55 29.87
N THR A 479 5.23 16.58 30.62
CA THR A 479 5.30 17.09 31.99
C THR A 479 6.52 17.97 32.17
N LEU A 480 6.35 19.09 32.87
CA LEU A 480 7.44 19.92 33.39
C LEU A 480 7.58 19.66 34.89
N TYR A 481 8.76 19.22 35.33
CA TYR A 481 9.11 19.06 36.74
C TYR A 481 9.99 20.22 37.20
N HIS A 482 9.64 20.80 38.33
CA HIS A 482 10.31 21.96 38.89
C HIS A 482 11.28 21.58 40.03
N PRO A 483 12.55 22.04 40.00
CA PRO A 483 13.49 21.78 41.08
C PRO A 483 13.08 22.57 42.34
N HIS A 484 13.45 22.05 43.52
CA HIS A 484 13.23 22.63 44.85
C HIS A 484 11.78 22.70 45.36
N THR A 485 10.79 22.77 44.47
CA THR A 485 9.35 22.73 44.81
C THR A 485 8.74 21.34 44.63
N SER A 486 9.40 20.47 43.85
CA SER A 486 8.91 19.14 43.46
C SER A 486 7.54 19.16 42.76
N GLU A 487 7.18 20.30 42.16
CA GLU A 487 5.93 20.48 41.44
C GLU A 487 6.01 19.83 40.05
N GLU A 488 4.96 19.09 39.68
CA GLU A 488 4.80 18.50 38.35
C GLU A 488 3.64 19.19 37.62
N ILE A 489 3.96 19.79 36.48
CA ILE A 489 3.00 20.58 35.68
C ILE A 489 2.75 19.84 34.37
N PRO A 490 1.53 19.32 34.15
CA PRO A 490 1.20 18.66 32.90
C PRO A 490 1.09 19.70 31.78
N LEU A 491 1.79 19.48 30.67
CA LEU A 491 1.81 20.39 29.52
C LEU A 491 0.57 20.22 28.64
N GLY A 492 -0.49 20.93 29.01
CA GLY A 492 -1.70 21.16 28.21
C GLY A 492 -2.16 22.61 28.31
N THR A 493 -3.05 23.04 27.42
CA THR A 493 -3.44 24.45 27.22
C THR A 493 -3.81 25.18 28.53
N ILE A 494 -4.55 24.55 29.44
CA ILE A 494 -5.02 25.17 30.70
C ILE A 494 -3.92 25.35 31.74
N ALA A 495 -2.96 24.43 31.81
CA ALA A 495 -1.88 24.48 32.79
C ALA A 495 -0.80 25.50 32.38
N VAL A 496 -0.62 25.70 31.08
CA VAL A 496 0.29 26.71 30.53
C VAL A 496 -0.21 28.12 30.86
N ASP A 497 -1.50 28.41 30.64
CA ASP A 497 -2.07 29.75 30.85
C ASP A 497 -2.01 30.24 32.30
N ASN A 498 -1.93 29.34 33.28
CA ASN A 498 -1.94 29.68 34.71
C ASN A 498 -0.56 29.56 35.37
N TYR A 499 0.48 29.20 34.64
CA TYR A 499 1.80 28.98 35.23
C TYR A 499 2.56 30.29 35.44
N ASN A 500 3.12 30.46 36.63
CA ASN A 500 4.03 31.56 36.94
C ASN A 500 5.36 31.00 37.42
N ARG A 501 6.46 31.39 36.77
CA ARG A 501 7.80 30.89 37.08
C ARG A 501 8.31 31.51 38.40
N PRO A 502 8.72 30.69 39.38
CA PRO A 502 9.45 31.15 40.56
C PRO A 502 10.78 31.82 40.18
N SER A 503 10.94 33.11 40.48
CA SER A 503 12.17 33.85 40.19
C SER A 503 13.38 33.23 40.88
N TRP A 504 14.54 33.24 40.22
CA TRP A 504 15.82 32.77 40.77
C TRP A 504 15.86 31.32 41.29
N THR A 505 14.91 30.46 40.91
CA THR A 505 14.84 29.07 41.40
C THR A 505 15.55 28.07 40.48
N PHE A 506 15.53 28.32 39.17
CA PHE A 506 16.20 27.52 38.14
C PHE A 506 16.40 28.38 36.90
N ASN A 507 17.42 28.14 36.08
CA ASN A 507 17.61 28.82 34.78
C ASN A 507 17.93 27.84 33.63
N LYS A 508 17.71 26.54 33.88
CA LYS A 508 18.08 25.46 32.96
C LYS A 508 16.92 24.51 32.80
N ILE A 509 16.73 23.98 31.60
CA ILE A 509 15.70 23.00 31.31
C ILE A 509 16.31 21.87 30.52
N ILE A 510 16.13 20.64 30.97
CA ILE A 510 16.55 19.44 30.25
C ILE A 510 15.33 18.78 29.63
N PHE A 511 15.31 18.70 28.31
CA PHE A 511 14.32 17.97 27.53
C PHE A 511 14.76 16.52 27.34
N ILE A 512 13.93 15.57 27.76
CA ILE A 512 14.11 14.13 27.57
C ILE A 512 12.80 13.54 27.04
N GLU A 513 12.81 12.92 25.88
CA GLU A 513 11.59 12.34 25.28
C GLU A 513 10.95 11.27 26.18
N LYS A 514 11.78 10.44 26.83
CA LYS A 514 11.34 9.33 27.68
C LYS A 514 11.19 9.77 29.14
N GLU A 515 9.95 9.86 29.59
CA GLU A 515 9.57 10.17 30.98
C GLU A 515 10.19 9.23 32.03
N GLY A 516 10.58 8.01 31.63
CA GLY A 516 11.17 7.02 32.54
C GLY A 516 12.43 7.50 33.27
N TYR A 517 13.20 8.42 32.69
CA TYR A 517 14.42 8.96 33.32
C TYR A 517 14.14 9.97 34.45
N PHE A 518 12.93 10.52 34.54
CA PHE A 518 12.60 11.53 35.55
C PHE A 518 12.70 10.97 36.96
N ALA A 519 12.19 9.76 37.18
CA ALA A 519 12.23 9.11 38.49
C ALA A 519 13.69 8.95 38.96
N SER A 520 14.55 8.41 38.10
CA SER A 520 15.96 8.18 38.41
C SER A 520 16.73 9.47 38.69
N LEU A 521 16.49 10.53 37.91
CA LEU A 521 17.15 11.83 38.12
C LEU A 521 16.68 12.51 39.42
N ARG A 522 15.41 12.35 39.79
CA ARG A 522 14.84 12.87 41.03
C ARG A 522 15.39 12.15 42.26
N ASP A 523 15.51 10.82 42.19
CA ASP A 523 16.00 10.01 43.31
C ASP A 523 17.43 10.40 43.73
N VAL A 524 18.26 10.81 42.76
CA VAL A 524 19.64 11.28 43.03
C VAL A 524 19.74 12.78 43.29
N GLY A 525 18.62 13.52 43.26
CA GLY A 525 18.57 14.96 43.47
C GLY A 525 19.25 15.78 42.36
N PHE A 526 19.31 15.24 41.14
CA PHE A 526 19.96 15.90 40.00
C PHE A 526 19.33 17.27 39.67
N PRO A 527 17.99 17.43 39.59
CA PRO A 527 17.35 18.72 39.33
C PRO A 527 17.76 19.80 40.35
N GLU A 528 17.81 19.42 41.63
CA GLU A 528 18.17 20.29 42.74
C GLU A 528 19.67 20.58 42.79
N LYS A 529 20.52 19.67 42.32
CA LYS A 529 21.99 19.86 42.24
C LYS A 529 22.36 20.95 41.24
N TYR A 530 21.73 20.95 40.06
CA TYR A 530 22.05 21.87 38.95
C TYR A 530 21.07 23.03 38.77
N ASP A 531 20.04 23.14 39.62
CA ASP A 531 18.93 24.10 39.49
C ASP A 531 18.33 24.03 38.08
N CYS A 532 17.85 22.83 37.72
CA CYS A 532 17.37 22.49 36.39
C CYS A 532 15.97 21.86 36.43
N ALA A 533 15.07 22.35 35.59
CA ALA A 533 13.76 21.73 35.39
C ALA A 533 13.84 20.59 34.38
N LEU A 534 13.07 19.52 34.60
CA LEU A 534 13.00 18.39 33.68
C LEU A 534 11.75 18.51 32.81
N LEU A 535 11.89 18.27 31.52
CA LEU A 535 10.82 18.40 30.54
C LEU A 535 10.69 17.14 29.68
N SER A 536 9.48 16.60 29.58
CA SER A 536 9.15 15.47 28.72
C SER A 536 8.09 15.83 27.68
N SER A 537 8.07 15.13 26.56
CA SER A 537 6.97 15.18 25.58
C SER A 537 6.89 13.86 24.82
N LYS A 538 5.67 13.35 24.58
CA LYS A 538 5.43 12.15 23.77
C LYS A 538 5.33 12.51 22.28
N GLY A 539 6.33 12.07 21.51
CA GLY A 539 6.43 12.25 20.06
C GLY A 539 7.01 13.61 19.64
N TYR A 540 7.36 13.73 18.35
CA TYR A 540 8.03 14.88 17.74
C TYR A 540 7.52 16.24 18.28
N ALA A 541 8.48 17.02 18.77
CA ALA A 541 8.36 18.34 19.41
C ALA A 541 7.06 19.08 19.07
N SER A 542 6.06 18.88 19.93
CA SER A 542 4.71 19.40 19.74
C SER A 542 4.62 20.90 20.06
N ARG A 543 3.48 21.51 19.70
CA ARG A 543 3.09 22.87 20.09
C ARG A 543 3.24 23.11 21.61
N ALA A 544 3.24 22.07 22.46
CA ALA A 544 3.52 22.15 23.89
C ALA A 544 4.92 22.70 24.23
N VAL A 545 5.95 22.41 23.44
CA VAL A 545 7.29 23.00 23.64
C VAL A 545 7.31 24.47 23.21
N LYS A 546 6.49 24.83 22.20
CA LYS A 546 6.27 26.23 21.79
C LYS A 546 5.53 27.00 22.89
N ASP A 547 4.48 26.42 23.44
CA ASP A 547 3.69 26.95 24.54
C ASP A 547 4.57 27.14 25.80
N LEU A 548 5.51 26.23 26.04
CA LEU A 548 6.51 26.38 27.12
C LEU A 548 7.50 27.51 26.84
N PHE A 549 8.01 27.65 25.60
CA PHE A 549 8.84 28.80 25.25
C PHE A 549 8.07 30.13 25.39
N ASP A 550 6.76 30.11 25.13
CA ASP A 550 5.85 31.23 25.38
C ASP A 550 5.72 31.55 26.88
N LEU A 551 5.49 30.54 27.69
CA LEU A 551 5.40 30.62 29.14
C LEU A 551 6.71 31.05 29.84
N LEU A 552 7.87 30.72 29.29
CA LEU A 552 9.17 31.02 29.89
C LEU A 552 9.86 32.28 29.36
N GLY A 553 9.36 32.84 28.26
CA GLY A 553 10.03 33.88 27.49
C GLY A 553 9.81 35.33 27.96
N GLU A 554 9.03 35.53 29.03
CA GLU A 554 8.62 36.86 29.51
C GLU A 554 9.49 37.43 30.65
N THR A 555 10.58 36.76 31.03
CA THR A 555 11.43 37.15 32.17
C THR A 555 12.79 37.71 31.74
N ASP A 556 13.39 38.60 32.54
CA ASP A 556 14.74 39.18 32.32
C ASP A 556 15.90 38.16 32.44
N GLU A 557 15.61 36.91 32.81
CA GLU A 557 16.57 35.82 33.02
C GLU A 557 16.82 35.01 31.74
N GLU A 558 18.08 34.81 31.35
CA GLU A 558 18.44 33.92 30.22
C GLU A 558 18.26 32.44 30.61
N ILE A 559 17.51 31.68 29.79
CA ILE A 559 17.26 30.26 30.01
C ILE A 559 18.09 29.42 29.05
N GLN A 560 18.78 28.42 29.60
CA GLN A 560 19.49 27.40 28.85
C GLN A 560 18.63 26.15 28.69
N PHE A 561 18.42 25.71 27.45
CA PHE A 561 17.59 24.57 27.10
C PHE A 561 18.47 23.45 26.56
N PHE A 562 18.56 22.35 27.30
CA PHE A 562 19.40 21.21 26.97
C PHE A 562 18.53 20.09 26.37
N CYS A 563 18.88 19.62 25.18
CA CYS A 563 18.16 18.53 24.52
C CYS A 563 18.94 17.22 24.68
N VAL A 564 18.31 16.20 25.27
CA VAL A 564 18.86 14.84 25.39
C VAL A 564 18.04 13.91 24.50
N HIS A 565 18.69 13.22 23.57
CA HIS A 565 18.04 12.34 22.59
C HIS A 565 18.86 11.05 22.36
N ASP A 566 18.19 10.03 21.83
CA ASP A 566 18.80 8.77 21.39
C ASP A 566 19.66 8.98 20.12
N ALA A 567 20.63 8.10 19.87
CA ALA A 567 21.45 8.13 18.66
C ALA A 567 20.71 7.45 17.49
N ASP A 568 19.64 8.09 17.02
CA ASP A 568 18.86 7.65 15.86
C ASP A 568 18.45 8.82 14.94
N ALA A 569 17.91 8.50 13.75
CA ALA A 569 17.47 9.51 12.79
C ALA A 569 16.38 10.45 13.36
N ALA A 570 15.53 9.96 14.26
CA ALA A 570 14.45 10.75 14.82
C ALA A 570 14.94 11.73 15.91
N GLY A 571 15.80 11.27 16.81
CA GLY A 571 16.41 12.02 17.90
C GLY A 571 17.22 13.21 17.40
N THR A 572 18.03 13.01 16.36
CA THR A 572 18.79 14.13 15.75
C THR A 572 17.87 15.23 15.22
N LYS A 573 16.73 14.87 14.60
CA LYS A 573 15.72 15.82 14.12
C LYS A 573 14.99 16.56 15.25
N ILE A 574 14.91 16.00 16.46
CA ILE A 574 14.30 16.68 17.61
C ILE A 574 15.10 17.93 17.96
N PHE A 575 16.42 17.83 18.11
CA PHE A 575 17.28 18.98 18.42
C PHE A 575 17.17 20.08 17.35
N GLU A 576 17.26 19.71 16.06
CA GLU A 576 17.14 20.65 14.94
C GLU A 576 15.79 21.38 14.94
N THR A 577 14.70 20.65 15.19
CA THR A 577 13.35 21.23 15.27
C THR A 577 13.23 22.23 16.44
N LEU A 578 13.85 21.92 17.58
CA LEU A 578 13.86 22.82 18.75
C LEU A 578 14.68 24.10 18.47
N GLN A 579 15.81 23.97 17.77
CA GLN A 579 16.67 25.10 17.40
C GLN A 579 15.98 26.01 16.37
N GLU A 580 15.34 25.45 15.34
CA GLU A 580 14.55 26.19 14.36
C GLU A 580 13.37 26.94 15.01
N ALA A 581 12.67 26.28 15.94
CA ALA A 581 11.56 26.88 16.67
C ALA A 581 11.97 28.14 17.46
N THR A 582 13.17 28.16 18.04
CA THR A 582 13.73 29.34 18.71
C THR A 582 14.20 30.43 17.73
N SER A 583 14.76 30.06 16.59
CA SER A 583 15.27 31.01 15.58
C SER A 583 14.17 31.84 14.91
N ALA A 584 12.95 31.31 14.84
CA ALA A 584 11.78 32.01 14.29
C ALA A 584 11.26 33.16 15.17
N ARG A 585 11.76 33.34 16.40
CA ARG A 585 11.28 34.35 17.38
C ARG A 585 12.46 35.07 18.08
N PRO A 586 13.12 36.03 17.40
CA PRO A 586 14.40 36.62 17.83
C PRO A 586 14.34 37.54 19.07
N GLU A 587 13.17 37.88 19.59
CA GLU A 587 13.03 38.79 20.74
C GLU A 587 13.33 38.13 22.10
N ARG A 588 13.53 36.81 22.17
CA ARG A 588 13.73 36.06 23.43
C ARG A 588 15.16 35.55 23.61
N LYS A 589 15.65 35.59 24.86
CA LYS A 589 16.98 35.10 25.27
C LYS A 589 16.94 33.63 25.67
N VAL A 590 16.77 32.73 24.70
CA VAL A 590 16.80 31.27 24.92
C VAL A 590 17.95 30.66 24.13
N LYS A 591 18.79 29.86 24.81
CA LYS A 591 19.91 29.14 24.18
C LYS A 591 19.66 27.64 24.21
N VAL A 592 19.51 27.02 23.04
CA VAL A 592 19.36 25.56 22.90
C VAL A 592 20.73 24.90 22.76
N ILE A 593 21.01 23.89 23.58
CA ILE A 593 22.28 23.17 23.66
C ILE A 593 22.00 21.67 23.44
N ASN A 594 22.76 21.04 22.55
CA ASN A 594 22.64 19.60 22.32
C ASN A 594 23.47 18.83 23.36
N LEU A 595 22.80 17.98 24.15
CA LEU A 595 23.42 16.99 25.03
C LEU A 595 23.07 15.56 24.59
N GLY A 596 22.51 15.37 23.40
CA GLY A 596 22.13 14.06 22.89
C GLY A 596 23.32 13.12 22.68
N LEU A 597 23.03 11.82 22.64
CA LEU A 597 24.02 10.81 22.38
C LEU A 597 24.36 10.82 20.88
N ASP A 598 25.62 11.14 20.55
CA ASP A 598 26.09 11.06 19.17
C ASP A 598 26.53 9.63 18.81
N PRO A 599 26.37 9.18 17.54
CA PRO A 599 26.75 7.84 17.13
C PRO A 599 28.23 7.50 17.36
N GLU A 600 29.12 8.49 17.21
CA GLU A 600 30.56 8.33 17.48
C GLU A 600 30.83 8.08 18.97
N GLU A 601 30.16 8.84 19.82
CA GLU A 601 30.26 8.72 21.27
C GLU A 601 29.72 7.36 21.73
N ALA A 602 28.57 6.94 21.22
CA ALA A 602 27.97 5.65 21.54
C ALA A 602 28.90 4.46 21.24
N ILE A 603 29.63 4.54 20.11
CA ILE A 603 30.60 3.51 19.73
C ILE A 603 31.86 3.56 20.61
N ASN A 604 32.35 4.75 20.95
CA ASN A 604 33.50 4.90 21.85
C ASN A 604 33.19 4.40 23.28
N MET A 605 31.92 4.48 23.69
CA MET A 605 31.41 3.96 24.96
C MET A 605 31.08 2.46 24.93
N ASP A 606 31.28 1.78 23.79
CA ASP A 606 30.97 0.34 23.58
C ASP A 606 29.51 -0.02 23.88
N LEU A 607 28.58 0.89 23.57
CA LEU A 607 27.14 0.69 23.79
C LEU A 607 26.54 -0.27 22.76
N GLN A 608 25.48 -0.97 23.16
CA GLN A 608 24.78 -1.91 22.28
C GLN A 608 24.16 -1.21 21.06
N VAL A 609 24.64 -1.56 19.86
CA VAL A 609 24.09 -1.09 18.58
C VAL A 609 22.98 -2.03 18.10
N GLU A 610 21.81 -1.46 17.79
CA GLU A 610 20.72 -2.18 17.13
C GLU A 610 20.74 -1.91 15.62
N SER A 611 20.63 -2.96 14.81
CA SER A 611 20.56 -2.86 13.34
C SER A 611 19.17 -3.22 12.80
N PHE A 612 18.74 -2.54 11.75
CA PHE A 612 17.43 -2.74 11.12
C PHE A 612 17.47 -2.49 9.60
N GLU A 613 16.53 -3.12 8.86
CA GLU A 613 16.35 -2.91 7.42
C GLU A 613 15.17 -1.96 7.14
N SER A 614 15.32 -1.03 6.20
CA SER A 614 14.29 -0.05 5.85
C SER A 614 14.30 0.27 4.35
N ASP A 615 13.17 0.09 3.67
CA ASP A 615 12.98 0.43 2.24
C ASP A 615 12.88 1.95 1.99
N ARG A 616 12.82 2.76 3.05
CA ARG A 616 12.67 4.22 2.98
C ARG A 616 13.78 4.90 3.76
N ARG A 617 14.41 5.89 3.12
CA ARG A 617 15.42 6.76 3.71
C ARG A 617 14.76 7.69 4.74
N ARG A 618 15.29 7.72 5.96
CA ARG A 618 14.80 8.55 7.06
C ARG A 618 15.54 9.90 7.07
N PRO A 619 14.85 11.02 7.36
CA PRO A 619 15.50 12.31 7.51
C PRO A 619 16.40 12.31 8.74
N VAL A 620 17.60 12.85 8.62
CA VAL A 620 18.60 13.05 9.69
C VAL A 620 18.90 14.55 9.73
N ALA A 621 19.25 15.10 10.89
CA ALA A 621 19.56 16.52 11.03
C ALA A 621 20.88 16.94 10.34
N ASP A 622 20.96 18.21 9.93
CA ASP A 622 22.05 18.75 9.11
C ASP A 622 23.40 18.85 9.86
N TYR A 623 23.38 18.89 11.19
CA TYR A 623 24.62 18.93 12.00
C TYR A 623 25.37 17.59 12.02
N VAL A 624 24.71 16.50 11.59
CA VAL A 624 25.29 15.16 11.58
C VAL A 624 26.15 14.98 10.33
N SER A 625 27.37 14.48 10.49
CA SER A 625 28.27 14.24 9.35
C SER A 625 27.70 13.21 8.38
N TYR A 626 28.12 13.27 7.11
CA TYR A 626 27.67 12.34 6.06
C TYR A 626 27.87 10.87 6.43
N ARG A 627 29.01 10.55 7.07
CA ARG A 627 29.32 9.18 7.54
C ARG A 627 28.24 8.67 8.51
N TRP A 628 27.86 9.48 9.48
CA TRP A 628 26.88 9.09 10.50
C TRP A 628 25.45 9.15 9.97
N THR A 629 25.17 10.03 9.00
CA THR A 629 23.88 10.08 8.30
C THR A 629 23.55 8.76 7.60
N GLU A 630 24.52 8.16 6.90
CA GLU A 630 24.35 6.84 6.28
C GLU A 630 24.26 5.73 7.34
N TRP A 631 25.07 5.81 8.40
CA TRP A 631 25.07 4.83 9.48
C TRP A 631 23.70 4.74 10.18
N LEU A 632 23.04 5.88 10.43
CA LEU A 632 21.73 5.98 11.07
C LEU A 632 20.55 5.47 10.20
N GLN A 633 20.80 5.16 8.92
CA GLN A 633 19.76 4.56 8.06
C GLN A 633 19.49 3.09 8.41
N SER A 634 20.48 2.41 9.00
CA SER A 634 20.41 0.99 9.31
C SER A 634 20.82 0.64 10.74
N ASN A 635 21.26 1.62 11.54
CA ASN A 635 21.68 1.42 12.92
C ASN A 635 21.09 2.49 13.85
N ARG A 636 20.94 2.16 15.13
CA ARG A 636 20.57 3.08 16.21
C ARG A 636 21.18 2.65 17.54
N VAL A 637 21.37 3.62 18.44
CA VAL A 637 21.69 3.36 19.85
C VAL A 637 20.72 4.12 20.73
N GLU A 638 20.02 3.40 21.60
CA GLU A 638 19.10 3.97 22.58
C GLU A 638 19.88 4.41 23.82
N LEU A 639 19.47 5.50 24.49
CA LEU A 639 20.05 5.91 25.79
C LEU A 639 19.92 4.80 26.85
N ASN A 640 18.92 3.92 26.71
CA ASN A 640 18.72 2.74 27.56
C ASN A 640 19.80 1.66 27.38
N ALA A 641 20.71 1.82 26.40
CA ALA A 641 21.90 0.98 26.31
C ALA A 641 22.89 1.24 27.46
N MET A 642 22.83 2.42 28.08
CA MET A 642 23.55 2.71 29.33
C MET A 642 22.78 2.19 30.53
N THR A 643 23.48 1.74 31.58
CA THR A 643 22.85 1.54 32.89
C THR A 643 22.44 2.88 33.50
N THR A 644 21.50 2.87 34.46
CA THR A 644 21.04 4.11 35.11
C THR A 644 22.18 4.91 35.77
N PRO A 645 23.14 4.30 36.50
CA PRO A 645 24.29 5.02 37.02
C PRO A 645 25.19 5.61 35.92
N GLU A 646 25.48 4.86 34.85
CA GLU A 646 26.29 5.33 33.72
C GLU A 646 25.61 6.50 32.99
N PHE A 647 24.29 6.45 32.80
CA PHE A 647 23.52 7.54 32.21
C PHE A 647 23.59 8.82 33.06
N ILE A 648 23.51 8.71 34.38
CA ILE A 648 23.60 9.86 35.29
C ILE A 648 25.00 10.45 35.25
N GLU A 649 26.04 9.62 35.36
CA GLU A 649 27.44 10.06 35.29
C GLU A 649 27.76 10.73 33.94
N TRP A 650 27.27 10.14 32.84
CA TRP A 650 27.40 10.71 31.50
C TRP A 650 26.71 12.08 31.39
N LEU A 651 25.47 12.20 31.89
CA LEU A 651 24.73 13.47 31.85
C LEU A 651 25.37 14.54 32.75
N GLU A 652 25.88 14.15 33.92
CA GLU A 652 26.62 15.05 34.82
C GLU A 652 27.92 15.56 34.16
N GLY A 653 28.69 14.67 33.53
CA GLY A 653 29.91 15.06 32.80
C GLY A 653 29.61 16.03 31.66
N LYS A 654 28.57 15.75 30.87
CA LYS A 654 28.10 16.65 29.81
C LYS A 654 27.70 18.03 30.36
N MET A 655 27.01 18.09 31.49
CA MET A 655 26.62 19.35 32.12
C MET A 655 27.84 20.13 32.64
N GLU A 656 28.82 19.45 33.24
CA GLU A 656 30.05 20.06 33.74
C GLU A 656 30.91 20.66 32.61
N ASP A 657 30.98 20.01 31.45
CA ASP A 657 31.71 20.52 30.27
C ASP A 657 31.16 21.88 29.78
N TYR A 658 29.86 22.14 29.98
CA TYR A 658 29.24 23.43 29.68
C TYR A 658 29.35 24.45 30.83
N GLY A 659 30.08 24.14 31.90
CA GLY A 659 30.32 25.02 33.05
C GLY A 659 29.07 25.28 33.89
N VAL A 660 28.16 24.31 33.91
CA VAL A 660 26.80 24.49 34.42
C VAL A 660 26.75 24.34 35.94
N GLY A 661 26.60 25.45 36.67
CA GLY A 661 26.50 25.50 38.13
C GLY A 661 25.12 25.94 38.66
N LYS A 662 25.00 26.06 39.99
CA LYS A 662 23.78 26.60 40.64
C LYS A 662 23.46 28.03 40.22
N VAL A 663 22.18 28.38 40.26
CA VAL A 663 21.73 29.76 40.07
C VAL A 663 22.24 30.60 41.22
N ILE A 664 23.04 31.62 40.91
CA ILE A 664 23.48 32.63 41.87
C ILE A 664 22.84 33.95 41.43
N PRO A 665 21.91 34.51 42.23
CA PRO A 665 21.29 35.81 41.95
C PRO A 665 22.30 36.96 41.96
N THR A 666 21.89 38.13 41.49
CA THR A 666 22.72 39.35 41.55
C THR A 666 23.00 39.80 42.98
N GLU A 667 24.09 40.56 43.19
CA GLU A 667 24.47 41.08 44.51
C GLU A 667 23.32 41.87 45.18
N GLU A 668 22.54 42.63 44.40
CA GLU A 668 21.39 43.38 44.89
C GLU A 668 20.29 42.46 45.47
N VAL A 669 19.97 41.37 44.77
CA VAL A 669 18.96 40.40 45.22
C VAL A 669 19.45 39.66 46.46
N LEU A 670 20.73 39.28 46.51
CA LEU A 670 21.34 38.62 47.66
C LEU A 670 21.33 39.51 48.91
N ALA A 671 21.75 40.78 48.77
CA ALA A 671 21.79 41.74 49.87
C ALA A 671 20.39 42.00 50.44
N ARG A 672 19.41 42.28 49.58
CA ARG A 672 18.00 42.50 49.99
C ARG A 672 17.44 41.28 50.71
N THR A 673 17.63 40.09 50.14
CA THR A 673 17.10 38.84 50.72
C THR A 673 17.74 38.53 52.08
N PHE A 674 19.03 38.83 52.25
CA PHE A 674 19.72 38.70 53.53
C PHE A 674 19.13 39.63 54.59
N GLU A 675 18.92 40.91 54.28
CA GLU A 675 18.32 41.89 55.19
C GLU A 675 16.90 41.47 55.62
N GLU A 676 16.05 41.12 54.66
CA GLU A 676 14.68 40.66 54.93
C GLU A 676 14.64 39.38 55.77
N SER A 677 15.56 38.45 55.52
CA SER A 677 15.67 37.20 56.28
C SER A 677 16.18 37.43 57.69
N ALA A 678 17.20 38.29 57.85
CA ALA A 678 17.73 38.67 59.16
C ALA A 678 16.64 39.36 60.01
N GLU A 679 15.90 40.29 59.42
CA GLU A 679 14.77 40.95 60.10
C GLU A 679 13.71 39.92 60.54
N ARG A 680 13.34 38.97 59.67
CA ARG A 680 12.36 37.93 59.98
C ARG A 680 12.81 37.03 61.13
N VAL A 681 14.08 36.65 61.16
CA VAL A 681 14.66 35.86 62.26
C VAL A 681 14.61 36.65 63.57
N ILE A 682 15.03 37.92 63.55
CA ILE A 682 14.99 38.80 64.72
C ILE A 682 13.54 38.97 65.22
N ARG A 683 12.59 39.28 64.33
CA ARG A 683 11.16 39.40 64.67
C ARG A 683 10.62 38.11 65.28
N SER A 684 10.97 36.95 64.73
CA SER A 684 10.52 35.64 65.24
C SER A 684 11.13 35.34 66.62
N GLN A 685 12.36 35.79 66.88
CA GLN A 685 13.01 35.60 68.17
C GLN A 685 12.43 36.54 69.23
N ILE A 686 12.24 37.82 68.89
CA ILE A 686 11.54 38.78 69.75
C ILE A 686 10.12 38.31 70.04
N MET A 687 9.40 37.80 69.04
CA MET A 687 8.04 37.27 69.24
C MET A 687 8.03 36.09 70.20
N ARG A 688 8.95 35.13 70.06
CA ARG A 688 9.11 34.03 71.03
C ARG A 688 9.40 34.54 72.44
N ASP A 689 10.32 35.48 72.59
CA ASP A 689 10.66 36.08 73.89
C ASP A 689 9.46 36.81 74.53
N ILE A 690 8.63 37.49 73.73
CA ILE A 690 7.41 38.16 74.20
C ILE A 690 6.37 37.13 74.62
N LEU A 691 6.16 36.08 73.82
CA LEU A 691 5.20 35.01 74.13
C LEU A 691 5.60 34.28 75.43
N ASP A 692 6.88 33.96 75.59
CA ASP A 692 7.41 33.31 76.80
C ASP A 692 7.30 34.20 78.04
N LYS A 693 7.71 35.48 77.96
CA LYS A 693 7.62 36.43 79.09
C LYS A 693 6.19 36.65 79.55
N ASN A 694 5.21 36.62 78.64
CA ASN A 694 3.80 36.78 78.98
C ASN A 694 3.13 35.46 79.39
N SER A 695 3.88 34.36 79.50
CA SER A 695 3.33 33.02 79.78
C SER A 695 2.20 32.66 78.80
N TYR A 696 2.38 32.97 77.52
CA TYR A 696 1.37 32.79 76.47
C TYR A 696 0.76 31.39 76.49
N GLU A 697 1.59 30.34 76.56
CA GLU A 697 1.12 28.95 76.61
C GLU A 697 0.20 28.68 77.81
N LYS A 698 0.47 29.26 78.99
CA LYS A 698 -0.43 29.13 80.15
C LYS A 698 -1.75 29.86 79.94
N GLN A 699 -1.74 31.02 79.28
CA GLN A 699 -2.97 31.76 78.99
C GLN A 699 -3.82 31.03 77.94
N VAL A 700 -3.18 30.48 76.89
CA VAL A 700 -3.84 29.63 75.90
C VAL A 700 -4.42 28.38 76.57
N GLU A 701 -3.71 27.75 77.49
CA GLU A 701 -4.20 26.59 78.24
C GLU A 701 -5.42 26.94 79.13
N ILE A 702 -5.42 28.11 79.78
CA ILE A 702 -6.56 28.61 80.54
C ILE A 702 -7.77 28.84 79.62
N GLU A 703 -7.59 29.54 78.49
CA GLU A 703 -8.69 29.81 77.57
C GLU A 703 -9.21 28.56 76.86
N LEU A 704 -8.33 27.65 76.46
CA LEU A 704 -8.71 26.35 75.92
C LEU A 704 -9.54 25.55 76.94
N ASN A 705 -9.19 25.60 78.22
CA ASN A 705 -10.01 25.00 79.28
C ASN A 705 -11.38 25.71 79.43
N ASN A 706 -11.45 27.03 79.28
CA ASN A 706 -12.71 27.80 79.34
C ASN A 706 -13.68 27.50 78.18
N VAL A 707 -13.17 27.08 77.02
CA VAL A 707 -13.99 26.70 75.85
C VAL A 707 -14.15 25.20 75.68
N ARG A 708 -13.49 24.38 76.50
CA ARG A 708 -13.43 22.92 76.37
C ARG A 708 -14.81 22.26 76.30
N ASP A 709 -15.71 22.64 77.20
CA ASP A 709 -17.08 22.11 77.23
C ASP A 709 -17.89 22.51 75.98
N ARG A 710 -17.68 23.74 75.47
CA ARG A 710 -18.30 24.22 74.23
C ARG A 710 -17.74 23.47 73.02
N MET A 711 -16.44 23.21 72.98
CA MET A 711 -15.80 22.41 71.94
C MET A 711 -16.32 20.97 71.96
N ASP A 712 -16.45 20.35 73.12
CA ASP A 712 -16.94 18.97 73.24
C ASP A 712 -18.43 18.87 72.85
N THR A 713 -19.23 19.88 73.18
CA THR A 713 -20.62 20.01 72.68
C THR A 713 -20.68 20.21 71.17
N ALA A 714 -19.81 21.04 70.60
CA ALA A 714 -19.75 21.26 69.16
C ALA A 714 -19.36 20.00 68.38
N LYS A 715 -18.45 19.18 68.95
CA LYS A 715 -18.03 17.87 68.41
C LYS A 715 -19.15 16.82 68.40
N MET A 716 -20.20 16.96 69.22
CA MET A 716 -21.35 16.05 69.16
C MET A 716 -22.00 16.13 67.78
N ASN A 717 -22.20 14.97 67.16
CA ASN A 717 -22.75 14.82 65.81
C ASN A 717 -21.99 15.64 64.74
N ILE A 718 -20.69 15.89 64.94
CA ILE A 718 -19.87 16.70 64.02
C ILE A 718 -19.93 16.20 62.58
N ARG A 719 -19.99 14.87 62.38
CA ARG A 719 -20.12 14.26 61.05
C ARG A 719 -21.39 14.71 60.32
N ASN A 720 -22.52 14.77 61.03
CA ASN A 720 -23.80 15.19 60.45
C ASN A 720 -23.78 16.69 60.18
N LYS A 721 -23.26 17.51 61.12
CA LYS A 721 -23.14 18.96 60.93
C LYS A 721 -22.24 19.33 59.75
N VAL A 722 -21.12 18.62 59.56
CA VAL A 722 -20.26 18.80 58.38
C VAL A 722 -21.00 18.36 57.11
N SER A 723 -21.70 17.22 57.15
CA SER A 723 -22.49 16.73 56.01
C SER A 723 -23.58 17.73 55.59
N ASP A 724 -24.28 18.34 56.54
CA ASP A 724 -25.33 19.32 56.28
C ASP A 724 -24.75 20.61 55.68
N LYS A 725 -23.66 21.14 56.25
CA LYS A 725 -22.97 22.33 55.70
C LYS A 725 -22.37 22.07 54.31
N LEU A 726 -21.92 20.84 54.02
CA LEU A 726 -21.46 20.45 52.67
C LEU A 726 -22.61 20.21 51.70
N ALA A 727 -23.80 19.85 52.16
CA ALA A 727 -24.98 19.80 51.29
C ALA A 727 -25.36 21.21 50.79
N ASP A 728 -25.19 22.22 51.62
CA ASP A 728 -25.42 23.63 51.28
C ASP A 728 -24.32 24.21 50.38
N ASN A 729 -23.05 23.83 50.61
CA ASN A 729 -21.90 24.25 49.80
C ASN A 729 -21.03 23.05 49.40
N PRO A 730 -21.44 22.27 48.39
CA PRO A 730 -20.76 21.02 48.01
C PRO A 730 -19.37 21.20 47.40
N GLN A 731 -18.97 22.44 47.10
CA GLN A 731 -17.62 22.77 46.62
C GLN A 731 -16.59 22.89 47.75
N HIS A 732 -17.02 23.01 49.01
CA HIS A 732 -16.09 23.08 50.14
C HIS A 732 -15.46 21.72 50.44
N ARG A 733 -14.20 21.73 50.90
CA ARG A 733 -13.58 20.57 51.54
C ARG A 733 -14.12 20.44 52.97
N TRP A 734 -14.17 19.21 53.50
CA TRP A 734 -14.78 18.88 54.79
C TRP A 734 -14.26 19.68 56.00
N ASP A 735 -13.05 20.24 55.91
CA ASP A 735 -12.41 21.01 56.96
C ASP A 735 -12.89 22.47 57.00
N ALA A 736 -13.37 23.04 55.90
CA ALA A 736 -13.88 24.42 55.90
C ALA A 736 -15.09 24.59 56.84
N PRO A 737 -16.13 23.72 56.82
CA PRO A 737 -17.18 23.73 57.83
C PRO A 737 -16.68 23.50 59.26
N VAL A 738 -15.61 22.70 59.44
CA VAL A 738 -15.02 22.45 60.76
C VAL A 738 -14.34 23.69 61.31
N ILE A 739 -13.60 24.42 60.48
CA ILE A 739 -12.95 25.68 60.84
C ILE A 739 -14.01 26.75 61.16
N GLU A 740 -15.08 26.83 60.37
CA GLU A 740 -16.20 27.72 60.64
C GLU A 740 -16.87 27.41 61.99
N MET A 741 -17.16 26.12 62.26
CA MET A 741 -17.69 25.69 63.56
C MET A 741 -16.73 26.00 64.71
N ALA A 742 -15.42 25.85 64.52
CA ALA A 742 -14.42 26.20 65.53
C ALA A 742 -14.43 27.71 65.81
N ASN A 743 -14.47 28.55 64.77
CA ASN A 743 -14.60 29.99 64.91
C ASN A 743 -15.92 30.39 65.58
N GLU A 744 -17.03 29.74 65.27
CA GLU A 744 -18.32 29.96 65.96
C GLU A 744 -18.24 29.60 67.46
N VAL A 745 -17.53 28.53 67.82
CA VAL A 745 -17.36 28.09 69.22
C VAL A 745 -16.49 29.07 70.01
N ILE A 746 -15.44 29.60 69.37
CA ILE A 746 -14.48 30.50 70.00
C ILE A 746 -15.04 31.92 70.10
N ASN A 747 -15.76 32.40 69.08
CA ASN A 747 -16.25 33.79 69.00
C ASN A 747 -17.69 34.00 69.53
N LYS A 748 -18.41 32.94 69.92
CA LYS A 748 -19.67 33.06 70.68
C LYS A 748 -19.33 33.47 72.11
N GLN A 749 -19.38 34.77 72.39
CA GLN A 749 -19.43 35.30 73.77
C GLN A 749 -20.68 34.82 74.48
#